data_AF-A0A1B6CQX5-F1
#
_entry.id   AF-A0A1B6CQX5-F1
#
_cell.length_a   1.000
_cell.length_b   1.000
_cell.length_c   1.000
_cell.angle_alpha   90.00
_cell.angle_beta   90.00
_cell.angle_gamma   90.00
#
_symmetry.space_group_name_H-M   'P 1'
#
loop_
_entity.id
_entity.type
_entity.pdbx_description
1 polymer ?
#
loop_
_entity_poly.entity_id
_entity_poly.type
_entity_poly.pdbx_seq_one_letter_code
_entity_poly.pdbx_strand_id
1 'polypeptide(L)'
;SNFKDFFSESHTTLSKCIDRAANINEEQNIQELERDLSHISERSPASVECVFVTALCSINKRFLMMENAAKSAMDCLVDLTSREGDWFLEDMCLIAGVVIKLFALLANYDSDLMLHSAHKCLQAAYTQYKGLQELNLNFTSIILPEAIQTVQKEDPTVLSLIEELNQVIDSIPCKLSDLINQLQLHLRFVIMGMESPHENCRKIVANLRKGFESLVQSPDSADSLSPGQMLFMGFNGLFENLALGLNTLTAALASLNTPTSWRTVDQLKEAKKISALVFDASSRYILEDIFLVKRLQTMQELFNLCKTNATGFHGGLNSPLLPPDDDLLNRPVRVFTADYVSSMLLGVFSQTLAMTICLLLQKIGLNVTGEVEQRDIGAQNKVSLEELCRICVDGAVKRRQTSTTNLNQASNAMSYLENAYRRNELNRRLKQEMQRAEMIVQRLQLQLTAHYWLHEDVLSLIPPPPIIRSAFMMELRKKFTALATLQPKLSEAIEQQRSLILSSEQRLKWAAGANPALSEVMCAFETSVCINNEQLLLEQRMATMVGNMCNSVIQHEALRTRTSEALTNDTAFLQIVENWETSCYLSINMNTTLTPVEESLVKLIPPDPVLDLIWINKAETLISESVKTLLQQMEPQKALMFAAQDNMKVVIANVRAILAAHHRIMGDIRSLLKSMAKFEDSGLAGLVEYLTRYRAYTERLSAFIKSLLSVEDLSVDRAVLALQEIVTLQEETPGIYEDLLHFSMDGNGKSSNKRPPLIRQNSLCVSPKLGVPRDPQTGKAVQEKNAYAVSVWRRVRMKLEGRDPDPGGKCTVQEQVDWAINEATSLENLALLYEGWTPWV
;
A
#
# COMPACT_ATOMS: atom_id res chain seq x y z
N SER A 1 19.17 -1.89 -29.45
CA SER A 1 18.98 -1.19 -30.74
C SER A 1 17.50 -1.03 -31.04
N ASN A 2 16.76 -2.13 -31.21
CA ASN A 2 15.34 -2.11 -31.63
C ASN A 2 14.44 -1.14 -30.85
N PHE A 3 14.47 -1.11 -29.52
CA PHE A 3 13.66 -0.14 -28.74
C PHE A 3 14.00 1.34 -29.03
N LYS A 4 15.25 1.64 -29.39
CA LYS A 4 15.67 2.99 -29.80
C LYS A 4 15.11 3.33 -31.18
N ASP A 5 15.11 2.36 -32.08
CA ASP A 5 14.56 2.51 -33.44
C ASP A 5 13.05 2.75 -33.37
N PHE A 6 12.32 1.97 -32.56
CA PHE A 6 10.89 2.18 -32.28
C PHE A 6 10.61 3.58 -31.71
N PHE A 7 11.38 4.01 -30.71
CA PHE A 7 11.24 5.36 -30.15
C PHE A 7 11.47 6.46 -31.19
N SER A 8 12.50 6.33 -32.04
CA SER A 8 12.82 7.29 -33.09
C SER A 8 11.74 7.35 -34.18
N GLU A 9 11.19 6.20 -34.57
CA GLU A 9 10.12 6.11 -35.54
C GLU A 9 8.83 6.76 -35.00
N SER A 10 8.42 6.43 -33.77
CA SER A 10 7.24 7.04 -33.15
C SER A 10 7.40 8.55 -32.93
N HIS A 11 8.60 9.03 -32.60
CA HIS A 11 8.86 10.47 -32.49
C HIS A 11 8.74 11.17 -33.85
N THR A 12 9.15 10.50 -34.94
CA THR A 12 8.97 11.01 -36.31
C THR A 12 7.48 11.06 -36.67
N THR A 13 6.71 10.04 -36.30
CA THR A 13 5.25 10.01 -36.48
C THR A 13 4.55 11.13 -35.71
N LEU A 14 4.94 11.36 -34.45
CA LEU A 14 4.43 12.48 -33.66
C LEU A 14 4.69 13.83 -34.32
N SER A 15 5.90 14.07 -34.83
CA SER A 15 6.22 15.31 -35.55
C SER A 15 5.30 15.51 -36.77
N LYS A 16 5.06 14.46 -37.55
CA LYS A 16 4.13 14.51 -38.69
C LYS A 16 2.69 14.80 -38.25
N CYS A 17 2.24 14.26 -37.12
CA CYS A 17 0.91 14.54 -36.57
C CYS A 17 0.77 16.01 -36.14
N ILE A 18 1.79 16.57 -35.48
CA ILE A 18 1.82 17.99 -35.08
C ILE A 18 1.75 18.89 -36.32
N ASP A 19 2.54 18.59 -37.35
CA ASP A 19 2.52 19.36 -38.61
C ASP A 19 1.15 19.29 -39.31
N ARG A 20 0.52 18.11 -39.36
CA ARG A 20 -0.84 17.94 -39.89
C ARG A 20 -1.87 18.74 -39.10
N ALA A 21 -1.80 18.72 -37.76
CA ALA A 21 -2.74 19.43 -36.90
C ALA A 21 -2.59 20.96 -36.99
N ALA A 22 -1.37 21.47 -37.13
CA ALA A 22 -1.10 22.90 -37.27
C ALA A 22 -1.71 23.51 -38.55
N ASN A 23 -1.82 22.72 -39.62
CA ASN A 23 -2.27 23.19 -40.93
C ASN A 23 -3.80 23.41 -41.07
N ILE A 24 -4.62 23.06 -40.06
CA ILE A 24 -6.11 23.08 -40.16
C ILE A 24 -6.74 24.07 -39.15
N ASN A 25 -5.94 25.00 -38.63
CA ASN A 25 -6.30 25.88 -37.50
C ASN A 25 -7.32 27.01 -37.78
N GLU A 26 -8.04 26.99 -38.91
CA GLU A 26 -9.16 27.93 -39.12
C GLU A 26 -10.44 27.39 -38.49
N GLU A 27 -10.77 27.88 -37.29
CA GLU A 27 -12.10 27.67 -36.70
C GLU A 27 -13.16 28.43 -37.52
N GLN A 28 -13.86 27.71 -38.39
CA GLN A 28 -15.06 28.24 -39.03
C GLN A 28 -16.19 28.31 -37.99
N ASN A 29 -16.89 29.44 -37.93
CA ASN A 29 -18.01 29.64 -37.00
C ASN A 29 -19.23 28.81 -37.42
N ILE A 30 -19.25 27.54 -37.02
CA ILE A 30 -20.32 26.59 -37.34
C ILE A 30 -21.69 27.12 -36.87
N GLN A 31 -21.76 27.75 -35.70
CA GLN A 31 -23.02 28.29 -35.17
C GLN A 31 -23.61 29.38 -36.07
N GLU A 32 -22.77 30.17 -36.72
CA GLU A 32 -23.22 31.20 -37.66
C GLU A 32 -23.76 30.56 -38.95
N LEU A 33 -23.07 29.55 -39.49
CA LEU A 33 -23.54 28.78 -40.65
C LEU A 33 -24.85 28.02 -40.36
N GLU A 34 -25.02 27.48 -39.14
CA GLU A 34 -26.26 26.86 -38.68
C GLU A 34 -27.41 27.88 -38.61
N ARG A 35 -27.14 29.09 -38.09
CA ARG A 35 -28.12 30.20 -38.06
C ARG A 35 -28.49 30.66 -39.47
N ASP A 36 -27.52 30.79 -40.37
CA ASP A 36 -27.77 31.18 -41.76
C ASP A 36 -28.68 30.17 -42.46
N LEU A 37 -28.40 28.88 -42.30
CA LEU A 37 -29.25 27.82 -42.85
C LEU A 37 -30.65 27.83 -42.21
N SER A 38 -30.75 28.10 -40.90
CA SER A 38 -32.02 28.23 -40.18
C SER A 38 -32.85 29.42 -40.70
N HIS A 39 -32.23 30.58 -40.93
CA HIS A 39 -32.89 31.74 -41.53
C HIS A 39 -33.36 31.49 -42.96
N ILE A 40 -32.61 30.72 -43.76
CA ILE A 40 -33.05 30.28 -45.09
C ILE A 40 -34.24 29.32 -44.96
N SER A 41 -34.22 28.42 -43.98
CA SER A 41 -35.30 27.47 -43.69
C SER A 41 -36.60 28.18 -43.29
N GLU A 42 -36.54 29.24 -42.48
CA GLU A 42 -37.72 30.07 -42.13
C GLU A 42 -38.34 30.75 -43.36
N ARG A 43 -37.50 31.19 -44.31
CA ARG A 43 -37.95 31.89 -45.53
C ARG A 43 -38.43 30.95 -46.62
N SER A 44 -37.79 29.79 -46.76
CA SER A 44 -38.09 28.81 -47.82
C SER A 44 -37.81 27.38 -47.34
N PRO A 45 -38.70 26.82 -46.50
CA PRO A 45 -38.49 25.49 -45.90
C PRO A 45 -38.37 24.40 -46.95
N ALA A 46 -39.22 24.44 -47.99
CA ALA A 46 -39.18 23.48 -49.09
C ALA A 46 -37.87 23.49 -49.89
N SER A 47 -37.17 24.64 -49.96
CA SER A 47 -35.84 24.71 -50.61
C SER A 47 -34.79 23.98 -49.79
N VAL A 48 -34.79 24.18 -48.47
CA VAL A 48 -33.85 23.53 -47.55
C VAL A 48 -34.10 22.02 -47.51
N GLU A 49 -35.36 21.57 -47.41
CA GLU A 49 -35.71 20.14 -47.42
C GLU A 49 -35.27 19.44 -48.73
N CYS A 50 -35.50 20.08 -49.89
CA CYS A 50 -35.07 19.57 -51.20
C CYS A 50 -33.53 19.44 -51.31
N VAL A 51 -32.80 20.46 -50.86
CA VAL A 51 -31.33 20.46 -50.84
C VAL A 51 -30.82 19.41 -49.85
N PHE A 52 -31.45 19.26 -48.69
CA PHE A 52 -31.06 18.32 -47.64
C PHE A 52 -31.13 16.87 -48.13
N VAL A 53 -32.25 16.48 -48.74
CA VAL A 53 -32.43 15.13 -49.31
C VAL A 53 -31.42 14.87 -50.43
N THR A 54 -31.13 15.87 -51.27
CA THR A 54 -30.14 15.75 -52.34
C THR A 54 -28.71 15.60 -51.79
N ALA A 55 -28.34 16.37 -50.77
CA ALA A 55 -27.06 16.28 -50.09
C ALA A 55 -26.87 14.91 -49.42
N LEU A 56 -27.87 14.44 -48.67
CA LEU A 56 -27.83 13.11 -48.03
C LEU A 56 -27.74 11.98 -49.04
N CYS A 57 -28.44 12.07 -50.18
CA CYS A 57 -28.37 11.07 -51.25
C CYS A 57 -26.96 10.97 -51.84
N SER A 58 -26.29 12.11 -52.06
CA SER A 58 -24.90 12.16 -52.50
C SER A 58 -23.93 11.57 -51.45
N ILE A 59 -24.10 11.95 -50.18
CA ILE A 59 -23.30 11.42 -49.07
C ILE A 59 -23.47 9.91 -48.94
N ASN A 60 -24.71 9.40 -49.02
CA ASN A 60 -25.00 7.97 -48.93
C ASN A 60 -24.37 7.18 -50.06
N LYS A 61 -24.41 7.70 -51.29
CA LYS A 61 -23.73 7.07 -52.44
C LYS A 61 -22.23 6.95 -52.21
N ARG A 62 -21.58 8.00 -51.68
CA ARG A 62 -20.15 7.98 -51.34
C ARG A 62 -19.86 6.99 -50.20
N PHE A 63 -20.69 6.95 -49.17
CA PHE A 63 -20.55 6.01 -48.06
C PHE A 63 -20.67 4.56 -48.54
N LEU A 64 -21.66 4.27 -49.38
CA LEU A 64 -21.88 2.95 -49.98
C LEU A 64 -20.70 2.52 -50.87
N MET A 65 -20.07 3.45 -51.61
CA MET A 65 -18.84 3.16 -52.34
C MET A 65 -17.70 2.73 -51.41
N MET A 66 -17.57 3.37 -50.24
CA MET A 66 -16.59 2.97 -49.23
C MET A 66 -16.93 1.62 -48.60
N GLU A 67 -18.19 1.33 -48.33
CA GLU A 67 -18.64 0.03 -47.81
C GLU A 67 -18.35 -1.10 -48.80
N ASN A 68 -18.58 -0.87 -50.10
CA ASN A 68 -18.22 -1.82 -51.14
C ASN A 68 -16.70 -2.04 -51.27
N ALA A 69 -15.91 -0.96 -51.18
CA ALA A 69 -14.45 -1.06 -51.18
C ALA A 69 -13.96 -1.86 -49.97
N ALA A 70 -14.51 -1.58 -48.78
CA ALA A 70 -14.22 -2.32 -47.56
C ALA A 70 -14.62 -3.80 -47.67
N LYS A 71 -15.79 -4.09 -48.23
CA LYS A 71 -16.25 -5.47 -48.44
C LYS A 71 -15.34 -6.24 -49.41
N SER A 72 -14.85 -5.56 -50.44
CA SER A 72 -13.95 -6.13 -51.44
C SER A 72 -12.54 -6.37 -50.93
N ALA A 73 -12.10 -5.62 -49.91
CA ALA A 73 -10.77 -5.75 -49.31
C ALA A 73 -10.60 -7.05 -48.50
N MET A 74 -11.69 -7.66 -48.01
CA MET A 74 -11.67 -8.91 -47.23
C MET A 74 -10.60 -8.89 -46.12
N ASP A 75 -9.64 -9.82 -46.14
CA ASP A 75 -8.58 -9.93 -45.14
C ASP A 75 -7.62 -8.73 -45.13
N CYS A 76 -7.54 -7.98 -46.24
CA CYS A 76 -6.74 -6.76 -46.35
C CYS A 76 -7.45 -5.52 -45.78
N LEU A 77 -8.68 -5.64 -45.28
CA LEU A 77 -9.43 -4.51 -44.71
C LEU A 77 -8.70 -3.87 -43.52
N VAL A 78 -7.98 -4.68 -42.73
CA VAL A 78 -7.19 -4.19 -41.60
C VAL A 78 -6.15 -3.14 -42.02
N ASP A 79 -5.59 -3.30 -43.22
CA ASP A 79 -4.54 -2.44 -43.78
C ASP A 79 -5.11 -1.41 -44.78
N LEU A 80 -6.43 -1.35 -44.95
CA LEU A 80 -7.06 -0.42 -45.89
C LEU A 80 -6.93 1.02 -45.38
N THR A 81 -6.18 1.83 -46.14
CA THR A 81 -6.01 3.26 -45.88
C THR A 81 -6.58 4.12 -47.01
N SER A 82 -7.03 5.32 -46.66
CA SER A 82 -7.44 6.36 -47.59
C SER A 82 -6.25 6.90 -48.38
N ARG A 83 -6.51 7.75 -49.38
CA ARG A 83 -5.45 8.45 -50.14
C ARG A 83 -4.57 9.33 -49.25
N GLU A 84 -5.10 9.79 -48.13
CA GLU A 84 -4.41 10.64 -47.16
C GLU A 84 -3.66 9.81 -46.10
N GLY A 85 -3.68 8.47 -46.22
CA GLY A 85 -3.02 7.53 -45.30
C GLY A 85 -3.84 7.17 -44.07
N ASP A 86 -5.12 7.57 -44.04
CA ASP A 86 -5.98 7.37 -42.88
C ASP A 86 -6.64 5.99 -42.88
N TRP A 87 -6.79 5.36 -41.71
CA TRP A 87 -7.44 4.05 -41.63
C TRP A 87 -8.93 4.13 -42.01
N PHE A 88 -9.43 3.13 -42.74
CA PHE A 88 -10.79 3.17 -43.32
C PHE A 88 -11.91 3.49 -42.30
N LEU A 89 -11.77 3.03 -41.05
CA LEU A 89 -12.76 3.24 -40.00
C LEU A 89 -12.92 4.73 -39.68
N GLU A 90 -11.82 5.49 -39.72
CA GLU A 90 -11.83 6.92 -39.40
C GLU A 90 -12.65 7.71 -40.43
N ASP A 91 -12.48 7.39 -41.71
CA ASP A 91 -13.28 8.01 -42.78
C ASP A 91 -14.77 7.64 -42.68
N MET A 92 -15.08 6.40 -42.32
CA MET A 92 -16.46 5.94 -42.08
C MET A 92 -17.09 6.70 -40.91
N CYS A 93 -16.39 6.79 -39.78
CA CYS A 93 -16.82 7.55 -38.60
C CYS A 93 -17.06 9.04 -38.93
N LEU A 94 -16.15 9.65 -39.69
CA LEU A 94 -16.25 11.05 -40.09
C LEU A 94 -17.52 11.30 -40.92
N ILE A 95 -17.75 10.50 -41.97
CA ILE A 95 -18.91 10.71 -42.84
C ILE A 95 -20.22 10.41 -42.09
N ALA A 96 -20.27 9.32 -41.32
CA ALA A 96 -21.44 8.98 -40.52
C ALA A 96 -21.74 10.08 -39.47
N GLY A 97 -20.72 10.63 -38.82
CA GLY A 97 -20.86 11.72 -37.87
C GLY A 97 -21.39 13.01 -38.50
N VAL A 98 -20.95 13.35 -39.72
CA VAL A 98 -21.48 14.50 -40.48
C VAL A 98 -22.97 14.30 -40.79
N VAL A 99 -23.38 13.09 -41.20
CA VAL A 99 -24.80 12.78 -41.45
C VAL A 99 -25.65 12.99 -40.19
N ILE A 100 -25.19 12.50 -39.02
CA ILE A 100 -25.92 12.68 -37.76
C ILE A 100 -26.04 14.17 -37.38
N LYS A 101 -24.97 14.96 -37.55
CA LYS A 101 -25.00 16.43 -37.30
C LYS A 101 -25.98 17.14 -38.24
N LEU A 102 -25.96 16.79 -39.54
CA LEU A 102 -26.92 17.33 -40.51
C LEU A 102 -28.37 16.97 -40.12
N PHE A 103 -28.63 15.72 -39.72
CA PHE A 103 -29.98 15.29 -39.30
C PHE A 103 -30.48 16.03 -38.06
N ALA A 104 -29.59 16.43 -37.14
CA ALA A 104 -29.97 17.21 -35.98
C ALA A 104 -30.55 18.60 -36.32
N LEU A 105 -30.26 19.13 -37.52
CA LEU A 105 -30.76 20.42 -38.01
C LEU A 105 -32.19 20.35 -38.56
N LEU A 106 -32.69 19.16 -38.88
CA LEU A 106 -34.08 18.97 -39.30
C LEU A 106 -35.00 19.09 -38.06
N ALA A 107 -35.25 20.30 -37.58
CA ALA A 107 -36.27 20.52 -36.55
C ALA A 107 -37.66 20.10 -37.10
N ASN A 108 -38.46 19.38 -36.29
CA ASN A 108 -39.83 18.88 -36.58
C ASN A 108 -39.98 17.52 -37.29
N TYR A 109 -39.33 16.46 -36.82
CA TYR A 109 -39.71 15.07 -37.17
C TYR A 109 -40.43 14.28 -36.06
N ASP A 110 -40.67 14.88 -34.89
CA ASP A 110 -41.34 14.21 -33.75
C ASP A 110 -42.75 13.69 -34.06
N SER A 111 -43.39 14.21 -35.12
CA SER A 111 -44.74 13.77 -35.51
C SER A 111 -44.76 12.47 -36.34
N ASP A 112 -43.64 12.06 -36.95
CA ASP A 112 -43.58 10.86 -37.81
C ASP A 112 -42.77 9.75 -37.13
N LEU A 113 -43.50 8.75 -36.62
CA LEU A 113 -42.95 7.60 -35.91
C LEU A 113 -41.94 6.79 -36.75
N MET A 114 -42.16 6.70 -38.07
CA MET A 114 -41.28 5.94 -38.97
C MET A 114 -39.97 6.68 -39.19
N LEU A 115 -40.03 8.01 -39.36
CA LEU A 115 -38.85 8.85 -39.51
C LEU A 115 -38.02 8.89 -38.22
N HIS A 116 -38.69 8.98 -37.06
CA HIS A 116 -38.03 8.89 -35.75
C HIS A 116 -37.31 7.54 -35.56
N SER A 117 -37.97 6.43 -35.92
CA SER A 117 -37.38 5.08 -35.84
C SER A 117 -36.17 4.94 -36.76
N ALA A 118 -36.23 5.50 -37.97
CA ALA A 118 -35.11 5.53 -38.91
C ALA A 118 -33.92 6.36 -38.41
N HIS A 119 -34.19 7.52 -37.81
CA HIS A 119 -33.15 8.35 -37.17
C HIS A 119 -32.49 7.62 -35.99
N LYS A 120 -33.28 7.00 -35.12
CA LYS A 120 -32.78 6.19 -33.99
C LYS A 120 -31.86 5.07 -34.48
N CYS A 121 -32.20 4.41 -35.58
CA CYS A 121 -31.35 3.39 -36.17
C CYS A 121 -30.07 3.94 -36.79
N LEU A 122 -30.13 5.08 -37.48
CA LEU A 122 -28.93 5.78 -37.98
C LEU A 122 -27.98 6.13 -36.85
N GLN A 123 -28.53 6.66 -35.75
CA GLN A 123 -27.75 7.02 -34.57
C GLN A 123 -27.16 5.76 -33.92
N ALA A 124 -27.91 4.67 -33.78
CA ALA A 124 -27.40 3.42 -33.24
C ALA A 124 -26.26 2.83 -34.10
N ALA A 125 -26.38 2.89 -35.44
CA ALA A 125 -25.34 2.44 -36.36
C ALA A 125 -24.09 3.33 -36.27
N TYR A 126 -24.23 4.65 -36.20
CA TYR A 126 -23.12 5.57 -35.97
C TYR A 126 -22.43 5.31 -34.61
N THR A 127 -23.21 5.08 -33.55
CA THR A 127 -22.67 4.75 -32.22
C THR A 127 -21.84 3.47 -32.24
N GLN A 128 -22.16 2.49 -33.11
CA GLN A 128 -21.32 1.29 -33.28
C GLN A 128 -19.97 1.61 -33.93
N TYR A 129 -19.95 2.39 -35.01
CA TYR A 129 -18.70 2.87 -35.62
C TYR A 129 -17.85 3.65 -34.62
N LYS A 130 -18.48 4.57 -33.88
CA LYS A 130 -17.82 5.35 -32.83
C LYS A 130 -17.32 4.46 -31.68
N GLY A 131 -18.10 3.45 -31.27
CA GLY A 131 -17.70 2.49 -30.25
C GLY A 131 -16.46 1.69 -30.65
N LEU A 132 -16.30 1.35 -31.93
CA LEU A 132 -15.08 0.71 -32.44
C LEU A 132 -13.88 1.68 -32.43
N GLN A 133 -14.09 2.95 -32.79
CA GLN A 133 -13.06 3.99 -32.69
C GLN A 133 -12.61 4.18 -31.23
N GLU A 134 -13.56 4.25 -30.30
CA GLU A 134 -13.30 4.34 -28.85
C GLU A 134 -12.62 3.07 -28.31
N LEU A 135 -12.99 1.87 -28.80
CA LEU A 135 -12.31 0.63 -28.46
C LEU A 135 -10.83 0.70 -28.85
N ASN A 136 -10.50 1.08 -30.09
CA ASN A 136 -9.11 1.19 -30.55
C ASN A 136 -8.33 2.25 -29.76
N LEU A 137 -8.97 3.40 -29.46
CA LEU A 137 -8.36 4.46 -28.67
C LEU A 137 -8.05 3.98 -27.25
N ASN A 138 -9.05 3.48 -26.52
CA ASN A 138 -8.92 3.02 -25.13
C ASN A 138 -7.98 1.82 -25.01
N PHE A 139 -7.98 0.94 -26.02
CA PHE A 139 -7.01 -0.13 -26.09
C PHE A 139 -5.58 0.42 -26.14
N THR A 140 -5.31 1.35 -27.06
CA THR A 140 -3.97 1.91 -27.26
C THR A 140 -3.52 2.75 -26.06
N SER A 141 -4.43 3.49 -25.43
CA SER A 141 -4.11 4.44 -24.35
C SER A 141 -4.14 3.85 -22.94
N ILE A 142 -4.88 2.76 -22.72
CA ILE A 142 -5.09 2.19 -21.37
C ILE A 142 -4.66 0.72 -21.34
N ILE A 143 -5.30 -0.14 -22.13
CA ILE A 143 -5.13 -1.59 -22.01
C ILE A 143 -3.72 -2.03 -22.41
N LEU A 144 -3.25 -1.60 -23.57
CA LEU A 144 -1.94 -2.01 -24.10
C LEU A 144 -0.79 -1.52 -23.21
N PRO A 145 -0.71 -0.24 -22.78
CA PRO A 145 0.31 0.22 -21.85
C PRO A 145 0.32 -0.56 -20.54
N GLU A 146 -0.86 -0.80 -19.95
CA GLU A 146 -0.99 -1.53 -18.68
C GLU A 146 -0.57 -3.01 -18.83
N ALA A 147 -0.99 -3.67 -19.91
CA ALA A 147 -0.62 -5.06 -20.21
C ALA A 147 0.89 -5.21 -20.43
N ILE A 148 1.52 -4.32 -21.20
CA ILE A 148 2.98 -4.34 -21.40
C ILE A 148 3.67 -4.14 -20.04
N GLN A 149 3.28 -3.12 -19.29
CA GLN A 149 3.93 -2.75 -18.04
C GLN A 149 3.84 -3.86 -16.99
N THR A 150 2.65 -4.42 -16.79
CA THR A 150 2.42 -5.44 -15.76
C THR A 150 3.06 -6.79 -16.10
N VAL A 151 3.08 -7.17 -17.38
CA VAL A 151 3.79 -8.38 -17.84
C VAL A 151 5.30 -8.20 -17.75
N GLN A 152 5.85 -7.03 -18.09
CA GLN A 152 7.29 -6.72 -17.91
C GLN A 152 7.73 -6.66 -16.44
N LYS A 153 6.82 -6.34 -15.52
CA LYS A 153 7.09 -6.37 -14.09
C LYS A 153 6.91 -7.76 -13.46
N GLU A 154 6.44 -8.73 -14.24
CA GLU A 154 6.08 -10.07 -13.78
C GLU A 154 5.02 -10.04 -12.65
N ASP A 155 4.00 -9.19 -12.78
CA ASP A 155 2.93 -9.13 -11.77
C ASP A 155 2.23 -10.50 -11.62
N PRO A 156 2.20 -11.09 -10.42
CA PRO A 156 1.74 -12.46 -10.23
C PRO A 156 0.24 -12.62 -10.53
N THR A 157 -0.56 -11.57 -10.27
CA THR A 157 -2.01 -11.61 -10.49
C THR A 157 -2.34 -11.57 -11.98
N VAL A 158 -1.60 -10.78 -12.75
CA VAL A 158 -1.73 -10.71 -14.21
C VAL A 158 -1.26 -12.01 -14.86
N LEU A 159 -0.12 -12.56 -14.43
CA LEU A 159 0.41 -13.81 -14.98
C LEU A 159 -0.52 -15.00 -14.71
N SER A 160 -1.06 -15.12 -13.48
CA SER A 160 -2.06 -16.15 -13.13
C SER A 160 -3.29 -16.04 -14.03
N LEU A 161 -3.82 -14.83 -14.20
CA LEU A 161 -5.02 -14.63 -15.03
C LEU A 161 -4.76 -14.99 -16.50
N ILE A 162 -3.59 -14.65 -17.04
CA ILE A 162 -3.23 -15.05 -18.41
C ILE A 162 -3.15 -16.59 -18.50
N GLU A 163 -2.63 -17.27 -17.48
CA GLU A 163 -2.60 -18.73 -17.44
C GLU A 163 -4.00 -19.34 -17.38
N GLU A 164 -4.88 -18.82 -16.50
CA GLU A 164 -6.28 -19.24 -16.40
C GLU A 164 -7.05 -19.02 -17.71
N LEU A 165 -6.86 -17.88 -18.39
CA LEU A 165 -7.42 -17.64 -19.72
C LEU A 165 -6.95 -18.68 -20.74
N ASN A 166 -5.65 -19.01 -20.74
CA ASN A 166 -5.12 -20.04 -21.62
C ASN A 166 -5.68 -21.43 -21.26
N GLN A 167 -5.85 -21.76 -19.99
CA GLN A 167 -6.48 -23.01 -19.57
C GLN A 167 -7.93 -23.13 -20.05
N VAL A 168 -8.69 -22.03 -20.01
CA VAL A 168 -10.06 -21.97 -20.58
C VAL A 168 -10.02 -22.21 -22.09
N ILE A 169 -9.07 -21.61 -22.80
CA ILE A 169 -8.91 -21.79 -24.26
C ILE A 169 -8.41 -23.20 -24.60
N ASP A 170 -7.51 -23.78 -23.82
CA ASP A 170 -6.97 -25.11 -24.07
C ASP A 170 -7.95 -26.23 -23.71
N SER A 171 -9.05 -25.90 -23.00
CA SER A 171 -10.12 -26.85 -22.67
C SER A 171 -10.94 -27.31 -23.89
N ILE A 172 -10.88 -26.57 -25.01
CA ILE A 172 -11.58 -26.93 -26.25
C ILE A 172 -10.74 -27.86 -27.14
N PRO A 173 -11.36 -28.77 -27.92
CA PRO A 173 -10.63 -29.82 -28.64
C PRO A 173 -9.87 -29.35 -29.89
N CYS A 174 -9.82 -28.05 -30.17
CA CYS A 174 -9.23 -27.48 -31.38
C CYS A 174 -8.77 -26.04 -31.13
N LYS A 175 -7.98 -25.46 -32.04
CA LYS A 175 -7.56 -24.05 -31.93
C LYS A 175 -8.73 -23.10 -32.18
N LEU A 176 -8.67 -21.89 -31.60
CA LEU A 176 -9.69 -20.86 -31.81
C LEU A 176 -9.89 -20.50 -33.29
N SER A 177 -8.81 -20.45 -34.07
CA SER A 177 -8.88 -20.20 -35.53
C SER A 177 -9.66 -21.29 -36.27
N ASP A 178 -9.48 -22.55 -35.89
CA ASP A 178 -10.20 -23.68 -36.49
C ASP A 178 -11.68 -23.64 -36.12
N LEU A 179 -12.00 -23.27 -34.88
CA LEU A 179 -13.36 -23.09 -34.41
C LEU A 179 -14.07 -21.95 -35.16
N ILE A 180 -13.39 -20.82 -35.39
CA ILE A 180 -13.91 -19.71 -36.21
C ILE A 180 -14.21 -20.18 -37.63
N ASN A 181 -13.30 -20.92 -38.26
CA ASN A 181 -13.51 -21.48 -39.60
C ASN A 181 -14.72 -22.42 -39.65
N GLN A 182 -14.89 -23.29 -38.64
CA GLN A 182 -16.05 -24.17 -38.54
C GLN A 182 -17.37 -23.39 -38.37
N LEU A 183 -17.36 -22.33 -37.56
CA LEU A 183 -18.52 -21.44 -37.38
C LEU A 183 -18.86 -20.68 -38.67
N GLN A 184 -17.86 -20.23 -39.44
CA GLN A 184 -18.07 -19.59 -40.75
C GLN A 184 -18.68 -20.57 -41.77
N LEU A 185 -18.21 -21.83 -41.79
CA LEU A 185 -18.81 -22.89 -42.61
C LEU A 185 -20.25 -23.17 -42.15
N HIS A 186 -20.48 -23.30 -40.85
CA HIS A 186 -21.82 -23.47 -40.28
C HIS A 186 -22.77 -22.35 -40.71
N LEU A 187 -22.33 -21.09 -40.58
CA LEU A 187 -23.07 -19.91 -41.02
C LEU A 187 -23.43 -20.00 -42.51
N ARG A 188 -22.50 -20.42 -43.38
CA ARG A 188 -22.77 -20.60 -44.81
C ARG A 188 -23.87 -21.62 -45.09
N PHE A 189 -23.89 -22.76 -44.38
CA PHE A 189 -24.96 -23.75 -44.51
C PHE A 189 -26.32 -23.22 -44.04
N VAL A 190 -26.34 -22.48 -42.92
CA VAL A 190 -27.56 -21.86 -42.38
C VAL A 190 -28.13 -20.82 -43.34
N ILE A 191 -27.27 -19.98 -43.94
CA ILE A 191 -27.67 -19.02 -44.99
C ILE A 191 -28.26 -19.74 -46.21
N MET A 192 -27.72 -20.91 -46.58
CA MET A 192 -28.22 -21.73 -47.68
C MET A 192 -29.49 -22.52 -47.33
N GLY A 193 -29.98 -22.45 -46.08
CA GLY A 193 -31.15 -23.22 -45.61
C GLY A 193 -30.92 -24.72 -45.56
N MET A 194 -29.66 -25.16 -45.43
CA MET A 194 -29.25 -26.56 -45.41
C MET A 194 -28.88 -27.02 -43.99
N GLU A 195 -29.05 -28.32 -43.70
CA GLU A 195 -28.51 -28.91 -42.47
C GLU A 195 -26.98 -28.82 -42.48
N SER A 196 -26.42 -28.33 -41.38
CA SER A 196 -24.98 -28.08 -41.29
C SER A 196 -24.26 -29.26 -40.62
N PRO A 197 -23.24 -29.86 -41.28
CA PRO A 197 -22.42 -30.90 -40.65
C PRO A 197 -21.54 -30.37 -39.50
N HIS A 198 -21.40 -29.04 -39.38
CA HIS A 198 -20.57 -28.38 -38.38
C HIS A 198 -21.30 -27.99 -37.09
N GLU A 199 -22.55 -28.41 -36.85
CA GLU A 199 -23.35 -27.94 -35.71
C GLU A 199 -22.71 -28.16 -34.33
N ASN A 200 -21.80 -29.16 -34.21
CA ASN A 200 -21.05 -29.40 -32.97
C ASN A 200 -20.21 -28.20 -32.51
N CYS A 201 -19.80 -27.29 -33.42
CA CYS A 201 -19.05 -26.09 -33.07
C CYS A 201 -19.81 -25.22 -32.06
N ARG A 202 -21.15 -25.18 -32.12
CA ARG A 202 -21.99 -24.42 -31.17
C ARG A 202 -21.88 -24.92 -29.74
N LYS A 203 -21.77 -26.25 -29.55
CA LYS A 203 -21.57 -26.85 -28.23
C LYS A 203 -20.19 -26.49 -27.66
N ILE A 204 -19.17 -26.48 -28.52
CA ILE A 204 -17.81 -26.06 -28.14
C ILE A 204 -17.81 -24.59 -27.68
N VAL A 205 -18.45 -23.69 -28.44
CA VAL A 205 -18.58 -22.28 -28.06
C VAL A 205 -19.37 -22.11 -26.75
N ALA A 206 -20.44 -22.87 -26.53
CA ALA A 206 -21.20 -22.81 -25.29
C ALA A 206 -20.36 -23.22 -24.06
N ASN A 207 -19.48 -24.20 -24.19
CA ASN A 207 -18.55 -24.58 -23.12
C ASN A 207 -17.49 -23.49 -22.89
N LEU A 208 -16.93 -22.94 -23.97
CA LEU A 208 -15.97 -21.84 -23.91
C LEU A 208 -16.57 -20.60 -23.23
N ARG A 209 -17.82 -20.26 -23.55
CA ARG A 209 -18.60 -19.17 -22.94
C ARG A 209 -18.72 -19.35 -21.42
N LYS A 210 -19.08 -20.56 -20.96
CA LYS A 210 -19.18 -20.87 -19.53
C LYS A 210 -17.85 -20.72 -18.80
N GLY A 211 -16.76 -21.22 -19.39
CA GLY A 211 -15.41 -21.07 -18.83
C GLY A 211 -14.99 -19.60 -18.73
N PHE A 212 -15.27 -18.81 -19.77
CA PHE A 212 -14.98 -17.38 -19.80
C PHE A 212 -15.81 -16.58 -18.80
N GLU A 213 -17.12 -16.85 -18.68
CA GLU A 213 -18.00 -16.20 -17.71
C GLU A 213 -17.53 -16.45 -16.27
N SER A 214 -17.01 -17.64 -15.97
CA SER A 214 -16.41 -17.96 -14.67
C SER A 214 -15.15 -17.14 -14.35
N LEU A 215 -14.40 -16.72 -15.38
CA LEU A 215 -13.19 -15.90 -15.22
C LEU A 215 -13.54 -14.41 -15.00
N VAL A 216 -14.65 -13.95 -15.56
CA VAL A 216 -15.14 -12.57 -15.44
C VAL A 216 -15.86 -12.33 -14.10
N GLN A 217 -16.48 -13.35 -13.51
CA GLN A 217 -17.16 -13.25 -12.23
C GLN A 217 -16.15 -13.16 -11.07
N SER A 218 -16.05 -11.99 -10.44
CA SER A 218 -15.25 -11.78 -9.22
C SER A 218 -15.88 -12.53 -8.04
N PRO A 219 -15.09 -13.01 -7.07
CA PRO A 219 -15.63 -13.28 -5.74
C PRO A 219 -16.19 -11.97 -5.16
N ASP A 220 -17.48 -11.95 -4.79
CA ASP A 220 -18.24 -10.81 -4.26
C ASP A 220 -17.70 -10.20 -2.94
N SER A 221 -16.47 -10.55 -2.53
CA SER A 221 -15.97 -10.38 -1.16
C SER A 221 -14.66 -9.59 -1.01
N ALA A 222 -14.12 -8.97 -2.06
CA ALA A 222 -12.89 -8.15 -1.96
C ALA A 222 -13.18 -6.68 -2.29
N ASP A 223 -12.96 -5.79 -1.31
CA ASP A 223 -13.11 -4.33 -1.46
C ASP A 223 -12.11 -3.70 -2.47
N SER A 224 -11.14 -4.46 -2.99
CA SER A 224 -10.21 -4.01 -4.03
C SER A 224 -9.94 -5.10 -5.07
N LEU A 225 -10.08 -4.74 -6.35
CA LEU A 225 -9.72 -5.61 -7.48
C LEU A 225 -8.20 -5.68 -7.62
N SER A 226 -7.67 -6.87 -7.92
CA SER A 226 -6.26 -7.04 -8.25
C SER A 226 -5.90 -6.39 -9.61
N PRO A 227 -4.62 -6.06 -9.86
CA PRO A 227 -4.18 -5.57 -11.17
C PRO A 227 -4.58 -6.47 -12.34
N GLY A 228 -4.43 -7.79 -12.17
CA GLY A 228 -4.91 -8.80 -13.13
C GLY A 228 -6.40 -8.66 -13.44
N GLN A 229 -7.23 -8.64 -12.41
CA GLN A 229 -8.68 -8.49 -12.56
C GLN A 229 -9.06 -7.15 -13.21
N MET A 230 -8.46 -6.04 -12.79
CA MET A 230 -8.73 -4.72 -13.39
C MET A 230 -8.38 -4.68 -14.87
N LEU A 231 -7.20 -5.19 -15.25
CA LEU A 231 -6.77 -5.25 -16.64
C LEU A 231 -7.73 -6.10 -17.48
N PHE A 232 -8.07 -7.29 -16.97
CA PHE A 232 -8.94 -8.21 -17.67
C PHE A 232 -10.36 -7.68 -17.80
N MET A 233 -10.97 -7.18 -16.70
CA MET A 233 -12.29 -6.56 -16.71
C MET A 233 -12.33 -5.30 -17.58
N GLY A 234 -11.28 -4.47 -17.54
CA GLY A 234 -11.15 -3.31 -18.40
C GLY A 234 -11.12 -3.69 -19.87
N PHE A 235 -10.32 -4.69 -20.25
CA PHE A 235 -10.24 -5.15 -21.63
C PHE A 235 -11.54 -5.81 -22.09
N ASN A 236 -12.13 -6.64 -21.23
CA ASN A 236 -13.43 -7.28 -21.40
C ASN A 236 -14.55 -6.24 -21.61
N GLY A 237 -14.58 -5.20 -20.79
CA GLY A 237 -15.57 -4.13 -20.85
C GLY A 237 -15.59 -3.38 -22.17
N LEU A 238 -14.45 -3.24 -22.86
CA LEU A 238 -14.41 -2.63 -24.20
C LEU A 238 -15.27 -3.40 -25.22
N PHE A 239 -15.25 -4.74 -25.17
CA PHE A 239 -16.06 -5.57 -26.05
C PHE A 239 -17.52 -5.68 -25.61
N GLU A 240 -17.79 -5.65 -24.31
CA GLU A 240 -19.17 -5.64 -23.79
C GLU A 240 -19.92 -4.38 -24.19
N ASN A 241 -19.26 -3.22 -24.17
CA ASN A 241 -19.83 -1.97 -24.66
C ASN A 241 -20.26 -2.07 -26.13
N LEU A 242 -19.48 -2.76 -26.98
CA LEU A 242 -19.87 -3.03 -28.36
C LEU A 242 -21.08 -3.95 -28.45
N ALA A 243 -21.09 -5.05 -27.69
CA ALA A 243 -22.20 -6.01 -27.67
C ALA A 243 -23.53 -5.36 -27.22
N LEU A 244 -23.50 -4.52 -26.18
CA LEU A 244 -24.67 -3.76 -25.72
C LEU A 244 -25.18 -2.79 -26.80
N GLY A 245 -24.26 -2.11 -27.47
CA GLY A 245 -24.63 -1.23 -28.57
C GLY A 245 -25.16 -1.98 -29.79
N LEU A 246 -24.68 -3.20 -30.08
CA LEU A 246 -25.21 -4.06 -31.15
C LEU A 246 -26.63 -4.52 -30.84
N ASN A 247 -26.95 -4.85 -29.59
CA ASN A 247 -28.31 -5.15 -29.15
C ASN A 247 -29.24 -3.95 -29.37
N THR A 248 -28.76 -2.75 -29.07
CA THR A 248 -29.50 -1.51 -29.31
C THR A 248 -29.75 -1.26 -30.80
N LEU A 249 -28.73 -1.47 -31.64
CA LEU A 249 -28.85 -1.37 -33.10
C LEU A 249 -29.83 -2.41 -33.65
N THR A 250 -29.75 -3.66 -33.19
CA THR A 250 -30.62 -4.75 -33.62
C THR A 250 -32.08 -4.46 -33.26
N ALA A 251 -32.34 -3.96 -32.06
CA ALA A 251 -33.68 -3.53 -31.65
C ALA A 251 -34.20 -2.36 -32.51
N ALA A 252 -33.34 -1.40 -32.86
CA ALA A 252 -33.71 -0.31 -33.76
C ALA A 252 -34.00 -0.82 -35.19
N LEU A 253 -33.19 -1.73 -35.73
CA LEU A 253 -33.41 -2.36 -37.04
C LEU A 253 -34.71 -3.17 -37.08
N ALA A 254 -35.07 -3.86 -36.00
CA ALA A 254 -36.33 -4.60 -35.92
C ALA A 254 -37.57 -3.68 -35.96
N SER A 255 -37.43 -2.42 -35.52
CA SER A 255 -38.51 -1.43 -35.60
C SER A 255 -38.69 -0.81 -37.00
N LEU A 256 -37.73 -1.01 -37.91
CA LEU A 256 -37.75 -0.46 -39.26
C LEU A 256 -38.50 -1.35 -40.26
N ASN A 257 -39.69 -0.90 -40.66
CA ASN A 257 -40.47 -1.54 -41.71
C ASN A 257 -40.21 -0.89 -43.07
N THR A 258 -39.42 -1.55 -43.92
CA THR A 258 -39.21 -1.12 -45.32
C THR A 258 -40.32 -1.62 -46.24
N PRO A 259 -41.05 -0.73 -46.95
CA PRO A 259 -42.02 -1.13 -47.98
C PRO A 259 -41.40 -2.05 -49.02
N THR A 260 -42.15 -3.08 -49.44
CA THR A 260 -41.65 -4.09 -50.40
C THR A 260 -41.31 -3.50 -51.75
N SER A 261 -42.09 -2.51 -52.22
CA SER A 261 -41.85 -1.80 -53.47
C SER A 261 -40.50 -1.07 -53.48
N TRP A 262 -40.03 -0.56 -52.34
CA TRP A 262 -38.78 0.22 -52.28
C TRP A 262 -37.52 -0.64 -52.40
N ARG A 263 -37.64 -1.97 -52.34
CA ARG A 263 -36.49 -2.88 -52.46
C ARG A 263 -35.78 -2.81 -53.81
N THR A 264 -36.40 -2.19 -54.82
CA THR A 264 -35.83 -2.02 -56.15
C THR A 264 -35.11 -0.67 -56.31
N VAL A 265 -35.18 0.20 -55.30
CA VAL A 265 -34.35 1.41 -55.21
C VAL A 265 -32.88 1.03 -55.10
N ASP A 266 -32.03 1.61 -55.94
CA ASP A 266 -30.65 1.18 -56.15
C ASP A 266 -29.77 1.15 -54.90
N GLN A 267 -29.64 2.28 -54.19
CA GLN A 267 -28.80 2.38 -53.01
C GLN A 267 -29.32 1.47 -51.88
N LEU A 268 -30.64 1.30 -51.76
CA LEU A 268 -31.26 0.42 -50.77
C LEU A 268 -31.02 -1.06 -51.11
N LYS A 269 -31.20 -1.43 -52.38
CA LYS A 269 -30.98 -2.79 -52.91
C LYS A 269 -29.53 -3.21 -52.76
N GLU A 270 -28.60 -2.30 -53.05
CA GLU A 270 -27.17 -2.53 -52.96
C GLU A 270 -26.71 -2.65 -51.49
N ALA A 271 -27.08 -1.69 -50.64
CA ALA A 271 -26.75 -1.75 -49.22
C ALA A 271 -27.30 -3.02 -48.55
N LYS A 272 -28.54 -3.42 -48.87
CA LYS A 272 -29.17 -4.64 -48.35
C LYS A 272 -28.46 -5.94 -48.77
N LYS A 273 -27.81 -5.97 -49.94
CA LYS A 273 -27.01 -7.14 -50.36
C LYS A 273 -25.78 -7.33 -49.47
N ILE A 274 -25.19 -6.23 -49.00
CA ILE A 274 -24.00 -6.23 -48.15
C ILE A 274 -24.36 -6.61 -46.72
N SER A 275 -25.47 -6.07 -46.21
CA SER A 275 -25.92 -6.21 -44.81
C SER A 275 -26.79 -7.44 -44.52
N ALA A 276 -27.04 -8.31 -45.52
CA ALA A 276 -28.04 -9.38 -45.45
C ALA A 276 -27.95 -10.27 -44.19
N LEU A 277 -26.73 -10.53 -43.71
CA LEU A 277 -26.46 -11.39 -42.54
C LEU A 277 -26.94 -10.78 -41.22
N VAL A 278 -26.93 -9.45 -41.11
CA VAL A 278 -27.24 -8.72 -39.88
C VAL A 278 -28.76 -8.71 -39.62
N PHE A 279 -29.55 -8.75 -40.69
CA PHE A 279 -31.02 -8.71 -40.61
C PHE A 279 -31.63 -10.07 -40.23
N ASP A 280 -30.98 -11.18 -40.57
CA ASP A 280 -31.46 -12.51 -40.21
C ASP A 280 -31.07 -12.87 -38.77
N ALA A 281 -32.07 -13.24 -37.95
CA ALA A 281 -31.83 -13.55 -36.54
C ALA A 281 -30.97 -14.81 -36.36
N SER A 282 -31.16 -15.83 -37.20
CA SER A 282 -30.40 -17.08 -37.12
C SER A 282 -28.91 -16.86 -37.43
N SER A 283 -28.63 -16.10 -38.50
CA SER A 283 -27.28 -15.69 -38.87
C SER A 283 -26.61 -14.84 -37.79
N ARG A 284 -27.37 -13.93 -37.15
CA ARG A 284 -26.85 -13.05 -36.10
C ARG A 284 -26.35 -13.81 -34.86
N TYR A 285 -27.09 -14.81 -34.38
CA TYR A 285 -26.64 -15.62 -33.24
C TYR A 285 -25.31 -16.34 -33.51
N ILE A 286 -25.10 -16.82 -34.74
CA ILE A 286 -23.84 -17.47 -35.13
C ILE A 286 -22.72 -16.43 -35.21
N LEU A 287 -23.01 -15.22 -35.71
CA LEU A 287 -22.04 -14.13 -35.70
C LEU A 287 -21.66 -13.72 -34.27
N GLU A 288 -22.60 -13.65 -33.33
CA GLU A 288 -22.29 -13.41 -31.91
C GLU A 288 -21.35 -14.48 -31.32
N ASP A 289 -21.57 -15.75 -31.65
CA ASP A 289 -20.67 -16.85 -31.27
C ASP A 289 -19.28 -16.69 -31.93
N ILE A 290 -19.19 -16.29 -33.20
CA ILE A 290 -17.93 -15.99 -33.88
C ILE A 290 -17.17 -14.85 -33.17
N PHE A 291 -17.86 -13.75 -32.81
CA PHE A 291 -17.21 -12.60 -32.18
C PHE A 291 -16.86 -12.83 -30.72
N LEU A 292 -17.53 -13.75 -30.01
CA LEU A 292 -17.04 -14.24 -28.73
C LEU A 292 -15.68 -14.96 -28.89
N VAL A 293 -15.56 -15.86 -29.87
CA VAL A 293 -14.32 -16.59 -30.12
C VAL A 293 -13.20 -15.65 -30.60
N LYS A 294 -13.52 -14.70 -31.51
CA LYS A 294 -12.56 -13.69 -31.97
C LYS A 294 -12.08 -12.77 -30.85
N ARG A 295 -12.95 -12.42 -29.91
CA ARG A 295 -12.58 -11.65 -28.71
C ARG A 295 -11.57 -12.40 -27.86
N LEU A 296 -11.82 -13.68 -27.56
CA LEU A 296 -10.90 -14.53 -26.82
C LEU A 296 -9.56 -14.69 -27.53
N GLN A 297 -9.60 -14.90 -28.86
CA GLN A 297 -8.41 -14.96 -29.70
C GLN A 297 -7.61 -13.64 -29.62
N THR A 298 -8.29 -12.49 -29.71
CA THR A 298 -7.67 -11.17 -29.60
C THR A 298 -6.97 -10.99 -28.25
N MET A 299 -7.60 -11.41 -27.16
CA MET A 299 -7.02 -11.37 -25.82
C MET A 299 -5.79 -12.27 -25.70
N GLN A 300 -5.89 -13.52 -26.16
CA GLN A 300 -4.79 -14.49 -26.13
C GLN A 300 -3.59 -14.00 -26.96
N GLU A 301 -3.84 -13.55 -28.19
CA GLU A 301 -2.79 -13.04 -29.08
C GLU A 301 -2.09 -11.83 -28.47
N LEU A 302 -2.84 -10.88 -27.91
CA LEU A 302 -2.27 -9.73 -27.22
C LEU A 302 -1.35 -10.16 -26.08
N PHE A 303 -1.83 -11.00 -25.15
CA PHE A 303 -1.03 -11.37 -23.99
C PHE A 303 0.22 -12.16 -24.38
N ASN A 304 0.15 -12.97 -25.44
CA ASN A 304 1.33 -13.64 -26.01
C ASN A 304 2.33 -12.64 -26.63
N LEU A 305 1.85 -11.61 -27.32
CA LEU A 305 2.70 -10.52 -27.81
C LEU A 305 3.32 -9.72 -26.67
N CYS A 306 2.56 -9.43 -25.60
CA CYS A 306 3.09 -8.77 -24.40
C CYS A 306 4.16 -9.61 -23.71
N LYS A 307 3.97 -10.93 -23.58
CA LYS A 307 5.01 -11.86 -23.07
C LYS A 307 6.26 -11.86 -23.94
N THR A 308 6.09 -11.85 -25.26
CA THR A 308 7.20 -11.77 -26.22
C THR A 308 7.92 -10.42 -26.13
N ASN A 309 7.18 -9.32 -25.95
CA ASN A 309 7.75 -7.99 -25.73
C ASN A 309 8.51 -7.92 -24.40
N ALA A 310 7.99 -8.51 -23.33
CA ALA A 310 8.64 -8.58 -22.02
C ALA A 310 9.93 -9.39 -22.05
N THR A 311 9.93 -10.58 -22.66
CA THR A 311 11.17 -11.36 -22.86
C THR A 311 12.20 -10.64 -23.74
N GLY A 312 11.73 -9.87 -24.73
CA GLY A 312 12.54 -8.93 -25.50
C GLY A 312 13.16 -7.82 -24.64
N PHE A 313 12.36 -7.28 -23.71
CA PHE A 313 12.74 -6.21 -22.79
C PHE A 313 13.76 -6.67 -21.73
N HIS A 314 13.62 -7.87 -21.17
CA HIS A 314 14.56 -8.40 -20.17
C HIS A 314 15.88 -8.91 -20.79
N GLY A 315 15.90 -9.18 -22.10
CA GLY A 315 17.05 -9.76 -22.78
C GLY A 315 17.36 -11.21 -22.37
N GLY A 316 18.49 -11.75 -22.83
CA GLY A 316 18.95 -13.11 -22.52
C GLY A 316 18.92 -14.08 -23.72
N LEU A 317 19.35 -15.33 -23.49
CA LEU A 317 19.53 -16.36 -24.53
C LEU A 317 18.25 -16.75 -25.28
N ASN A 318 17.09 -16.62 -24.62
CA ASN A 318 15.77 -16.97 -25.19
C ASN A 318 14.98 -15.72 -25.66
N SER A 319 15.63 -14.56 -25.69
CA SER A 319 14.98 -13.31 -26.07
C SER A 319 14.75 -13.26 -27.60
N PRO A 320 13.58 -12.79 -28.07
CA PRO A 320 13.33 -12.66 -29.50
C PRO A 320 14.31 -11.68 -30.16
N LEU A 321 14.78 -12.02 -31.36
CA LEU A 321 15.67 -11.17 -32.17
C LEU A 321 15.07 -9.77 -32.44
N LEU A 322 13.76 -9.73 -32.64
CA LEU A 322 12.99 -8.50 -32.83
C LEU A 322 11.78 -8.55 -31.88
N PRO A 323 11.74 -7.71 -30.82
CA PRO A 323 10.55 -7.59 -30.00
C PRO A 323 9.39 -6.99 -30.83
N PRO A 324 8.13 -7.32 -30.51
CA PRO A 324 6.97 -6.76 -31.20
C PRO A 324 6.98 -5.22 -31.09
N ASP A 325 6.82 -4.56 -32.24
CA ASP A 325 6.60 -3.12 -32.31
C ASP A 325 5.15 -2.75 -31.99
N ASP A 326 4.86 -1.45 -31.97
CA ASP A 326 3.52 -0.97 -31.67
C ASP A 326 2.48 -1.37 -32.70
N ASP A 327 2.84 -1.46 -33.97
CA ASP A 327 1.90 -1.85 -35.02
C ASP A 327 1.47 -3.32 -34.86
N LEU A 328 2.42 -4.22 -34.56
CA LEU A 328 2.15 -5.62 -34.25
C LEU A 328 1.33 -5.77 -32.96
N LEU A 329 1.63 -4.98 -31.92
CA LEU A 329 0.88 -5.00 -30.65
C LEU A 329 -0.57 -4.51 -30.82
N ASN A 330 -0.82 -3.56 -31.73
CA ASN A 330 -2.16 -3.07 -32.04
C ASN A 330 -2.93 -3.96 -33.03
N ARG A 331 -2.22 -4.81 -33.78
CA ARG A 331 -2.80 -5.61 -34.86
C ARG A 331 -3.98 -6.49 -34.42
N PRO A 332 -3.96 -7.23 -33.29
CA PRO A 332 -5.08 -8.10 -32.91
C PRO A 332 -6.42 -7.34 -32.80
N VAL A 333 -6.38 -6.15 -32.19
CA VAL A 333 -7.57 -5.29 -32.02
C VAL A 333 -8.02 -4.68 -33.35
N ARG A 334 -7.08 -4.30 -34.23
CA ARG A 334 -7.41 -3.80 -35.57
C ARG A 334 -8.03 -4.89 -36.45
N VAL A 335 -7.55 -6.13 -36.36
CA VAL A 335 -8.13 -7.29 -37.05
C VAL A 335 -9.55 -7.55 -36.55
N PHE A 336 -9.75 -7.62 -35.23
CA PHE A 336 -11.08 -7.74 -34.63
C PHE A 336 -12.03 -6.64 -35.15
N THR A 337 -11.55 -5.40 -35.17
CA THR A 337 -12.33 -4.25 -35.61
C THR A 337 -12.71 -4.35 -37.10
N ALA A 338 -11.76 -4.68 -37.97
CA ALA A 338 -12.00 -4.85 -39.41
C ALA A 338 -13.03 -5.96 -39.67
N ASP A 339 -12.85 -7.10 -38.99
CA ASP A 339 -13.77 -8.22 -39.08
C ASP A 339 -15.19 -7.85 -38.61
N TYR A 340 -15.27 -7.11 -37.50
CA TYR A 340 -16.54 -6.64 -36.93
C TYR A 340 -17.26 -5.72 -37.90
N VAL A 341 -16.58 -4.73 -38.47
CA VAL A 341 -17.18 -3.86 -39.49
C VAL A 341 -17.68 -4.70 -40.67
N SER A 342 -16.82 -5.57 -41.23
CA SER A 342 -17.10 -6.39 -42.41
C SER A 342 -18.30 -7.33 -42.26
N SER A 343 -18.54 -7.81 -41.04
CA SER A 343 -19.56 -8.82 -40.74
C SER A 343 -20.84 -8.24 -40.13
N MET A 344 -20.75 -7.15 -39.35
CA MET A 344 -21.85 -6.63 -38.55
C MET A 344 -22.36 -5.24 -38.97
N LEU A 345 -21.57 -4.42 -39.66
CA LEU A 345 -21.91 -3.00 -39.89
C LEU A 345 -22.06 -2.61 -41.36
N LEU A 346 -21.28 -3.21 -42.27
CA LEU A 346 -21.33 -2.84 -43.68
C LEU A 346 -22.75 -3.01 -44.27
N GLY A 347 -23.22 -1.97 -44.95
CA GLY A 347 -24.53 -1.86 -45.58
C GLY A 347 -25.65 -1.43 -44.62
N VAL A 348 -25.48 -1.55 -43.30
CA VAL A 348 -26.52 -1.21 -42.32
C VAL A 348 -26.78 0.29 -42.32
N PHE A 349 -25.72 1.09 -42.25
CA PHE A 349 -25.83 2.55 -42.23
C PHE A 349 -26.40 3.08 -43.56
N SER A 350 -25.86 2.63 -44.70
CA SER A 350 -26.35 3.09 -46.01
C SER A 350 -27.77 2.65 -46.34
N GLN A 351 -28.18 1.46 -45.91
CA GLN A 351 -29.56 1.01 -46.06
C GLN A 351 -30.51 1.88 -45.23
N THR A 352 -30.14 2.15 -43.97
CA THR A 352 -30.94 2.97 -43.09
C THR A 352 -31.03 4.41 -43.63
N LEU A 353 -29.91 4.96 -44.12
CA LEU A 353 -29.88 6.32 -44.68
C LEU A 353 -30.73 6.43 -45.96
N ALA A 354 -30.61 5.46 -46.87
CA ALA A 354 -31.46 5.40 -48.06
C ALA A 354 -32.96 5.32 -47.70
N MET A 355 -33.32 4.52 -46.69
CA MET A 355 -34.68 4.43 -46.17
C MET A 355 -35.15 5.78 -45.60
N THR A 356 -34.32 6.44 -44.79
CA THR A 356 -34.63 7.76 -44.23
C THR A 356 -34.83 8.81 -45.32
N ILE A 357 -34.01 8.78 -46.38
CA ILE A 357 -34.18 9.67 -47.55
C ILE A 357 -35.54 9.41 -48.23
N CYS A 358 -35.94 8.16 -48.45
CA CYS A 358 -37.26 7.84 -49.00
C CYS A 358 -38.41 8.34 -48.12
N LEU A 359 -38.31 8.22 -46.79
CA LEU A 359 -39.31 8.77 -45.86
C LEU A 359 -39.36 10.31 -45.92
N LEU A 360 -38.21 10.97 -46.00
CA LEU A 360 -38.15 12.43 -46.19
C LEU A 360 -38.78 12.86 -47.53
N LEU A 361 -38.55 12.13 -48.61
CA LEU A 361 -39.20 12.38 -49.91
C LEU A 361 -40.73 12.27 -49.80
N GLN A 362 -41.23 11.28 -49.06
CA GLN A 362 -42.67 11.17 -48.79
C GLN A 362 -43.19 12.37 -47.99
N LYS A 363 -42.47 12.80 -46.96
CA LYS A 363 -42.81 13.97 -46.15
C LYS A 363 -42.89 15.26 -46.98
N ILE A 364 -41.99 15.45 -47.94
CA ILE A 364 -41.98 16.60 -48.87
C ILE A 364 -43.17 16.53 -49.88
N GLY A 365 -43.82 15.38 -49.99
CA GLY A 365 -45.02 15.19 -50.82
C GLY A 365 -44.76 14.50 -52.17
N LEU A 366 -43.72 13.66 -52.25
CA LEU A 366 -43.52 12.71 -53.35
C LEU A 366 -44.16 11.35 -53.00
N ASN A 367 -44.99 10.81 -53.89
CA ASN A 367 -45.46 9.43 -53.74
C ASN A 367 -44.36 8.44 -54.19
N VAL A 368 -43.39 8.20 -53.29
CA VAL A 368 -42.23 7.33 -53.57
C VAL A 368 -42.68 5.94 -54.04
N THR A 369 -43.66 5.33 -53.37
CA THR A 369 -44.19 4.01 -53.73
C THR A 369 -44.72 3.99 -55.17
N GLY A 370 -45.55 4.97 -55.55
CA GLY A 370 -46.10 5.05 -56.90
C GLY A 370 -45.03 5.30 -57.97
N GLU A 371 -44.05 6.17 -57.70
CA GLU A 371 -42.95 6.47 -58.63
C GLU A 371 -41.99 5.27 -58.83
N VAL A 372 -41.84 4.43 -57.80
CA VAL A 372 -41.06 3.20 -57.87
C VAL A 372 -41.82 2.13 -58.66
N GLU A 373 -43.09 1.87 -58.34
CA GLU A 373 -43.92 0.86 -59.01
C GLU A 373 -44.11 1.15 -60.51
N GLN A 374 -44.26 2.42 -60.91
CA GLN A 374 -44.35 2.81 -62.32
C GLN A 374 -43.07 2.51 -63.12
N ARG A 375 -41.91 2.51 -62.47
CA ARG A 375 -40.61 2.29 -63.10
C ARG A 375 -40.05 0.88 -62.88
N ASP A 376 -40.69 0.08 -62.02
CA ASP A 376 -40.29 -1.30 -61.70
C ASP A 376 -40.51 -2.29 -62.87
N ILE A 377 -41.20 -1.85 -63.93
CA ILE A 377 -41.53 -2.65 -65.13
C ILE A 377 -40.39 -2.65 -66.18
N GLY A 378 -39.29 -1.92 -65.93
CA GLY A 378 -38.15 -1.81 -66.86
C GLY A 378 -37.15 -2.97 -66.80
N ALA A 379 -36.39 -3.18 -67.88
CA ALA A 379 -35.43 -4.29 -68.09
C ALA A 379 -34.30 -4.42 -67.04
N GLN A 380 -34.12 -3.43 -66.14
CA GLN A 380 -33.06 -3.42 -65.13
C GLN A 380 -33.54 -3.64 -63.69
N ASN A 381 -34.87 -3.66 -63.41
CA ASN A 381 -35.44 -3.81 -62.05
C ASN A 381 -34.66 -2.98 -61.00
N LYS A 382 -34.48 -1.70 -61.32
CA LYS A 382 -33.64 -0.74 -60.58
C LYS A 382 -34.21 0.67 -60.75
N VAL A 383 -34.54 1.32 -59.64
CA VAL A 383 -34.96 2.74 -59.59
C VAL A 383 -33.88 3.55 -58.90
N SER A 384 -33.43 4.65 -59.49
CA SER A 384 -32.35 5.44 -58.89
C SER A 384 -32.84 6.38 -57.80
N LEU A 385 -32.21 6.35 -56.62
CA LEU A 385 -32.53 7.30 -55.54
C LEU A 385 -32.22 8.75 -55.94
N GLU A 386 -31.16 8.98 -56.72
CA GLU A 386 -30.82 10.31 -57.25
C GLU A 386 -31.93 10.86 -58.17
N GLU A 387 -32.55 9.98 -58.97
CA GLU A 387 -33.68 10.33 -59.84
C GLU A 387 -34.92 10.69 -59.03
N LEU A 388 -35.23 9.94 -57.96
CA LEU A 388 -36.35 10.25 -57.06
C LEU A 388 -36.15 11.61 -56.37
N CYS A 389 -34.93 11.93 -55.93
CA CYS A 389 -34.59 13.25 -55.43
C CYS A 389 -34.82 14.34 -56.49
N ARG A 390 -34.36 14.12 -57.73
CA ARG A 390 -34.56 15.05 -58.84
C ARG A 390 -36.03 15.33 -59.13
N ILE A 391 -36.87 14.28 -59.19
CA ILE A 391 -38.31 14.41 -59.41
C ILE A 391 -38.97 15.22 -58.28
N CYS A 392 -38.54 15.01 -57.03
CA CYS A 392 -39.02 15.77 -55.89
C CYS A 392 -38.70 17.27 -56.02
N VAL A 393 -37.44 17.60 -56.34
CA VAL A 393 -36.98 18.98 -56.55
C VAL A 393 -37.75 19.65 -57.70
N ASP A 394 -37.84 18.99 -58.85
CA ASP A 394 -38.58 19.49 -60.02
C ASP A 394 -40.06 19.68 -59.71
N GLY A 395 -40.65 18.76 -58.95
CA GLY A 395 -42.03 18.83 -58.48
C GLY A 395 -42.28 20.04 -57.57
N ALA A 396 -41.37 20.31 -56.63
CA ALA A 396 -41.46 21.45 -55.72
C ALA A 396 -41.33 22.80 -56.46
N VAL A 397 -40.47 22.87 -57.47
CA VAL A 397 -40.36 24.04 -58.37
C VAL A 397 -41.64 24.22 -59.21
N LYS A 398 -42.17 23.15 -59.80
CA LYS A 398 -43.42 23.18 -60.60
C LYS A 398 -44.63 23.62 -59.76
N ARG A 399 -44.71 23.18 -58.51
CA ARG A 399 -45.75 23.58 -57.53
C ARG A 399 -45.54 24.98 -56.96
N ARG A 400 -44.49 25.71 -57.38
CA ARG A 400 -44.09 27.04 -56.88
C ARG A 400 -43.85 27.08 -55.36
N GLN A 401 -43.49 25.94 -54.77
CA GLN A 401 -43.10 25.86 -53.35
C GLN A 401 -41.67 26.37 -53.14
N THR A 402 -40.85 26.35 -54.20
CA THR A 402 -39.45 26.79 -54.20
C THR A 402 -39.10 27.45 -55.55
N SER A 403 -37.97 28.17 -55.61
CA SER A 403 -37.40 28.73 -56.83
C SER A 403 -35.95 28.27 -57.02
N THR A 404 -35.45 28.31 -58.25
CA THR A 404 -34.05 27.98 -58.55
C THR A 404 -33.06 28.87 -57.78
N THR A 405 -33.41 30.14 -57.51
CA THR A 405 -32.57 31.05 -56.72
C THR A 405 -32.49 30.62 -55.26
N ASN A 406 -33.62 30.23 -54.66
CA ASN A 406 -33.67 29.80 -53.26
C ASN A 406 -32.99 28.44 -53.08
N LEU A 407 -33.12 27.53 -54.06
CA LEU A 407 -32.38 26.26 -54.09
C LEU A 407 -30.87 26.47 -54.15
N ASN A 408 -30.39 27.38 -55.01
CA ASN A 408 -28.95 27.68 -55.09
C ASN A 408 -28.43 28.31 -53.80
N GLN A 409 -29.18 29.21 -53.17
CA GLN A 409 -28.81 29.81 -51.87
C GLN A 409 -28.74 28.74 -50.77
N ALA A 410 -29.76 27.89 -50.66
CA ALA A 410 -29.79 26.79 -49.69
C ALA A 410 -28.68 25.76 -49.98
N SER A 411 -28.41 25.43 -51.24
CA SER A 411 -27.34 24.50 -51.64
C SER A 411 -25.95 25.02 -51.27
N ASN A 412 -25.70 26.31 -51.47
CA ASN A 412 -24.42 26.92 -51.08
C ASN A 412 -24.27 26.91 -49.56
N ALA A 413 -25.30 27.34 -48.81
CA ALA A 413 -25.28 27.32 -47.35
C ALA A 413 -25.07 25.90 -46.79
N MET A 414 -25.78 24.91 -47.34
CA MET A 414 -25.61 23.50 -46.98
C MET A 414 -24.20 23.00 -47.26
N SER A 415 -23.64 23.31 -48.43
CA SER A 415 -22.29 22.89 -48.79
C SER A 415 -21.22 23.52 -47.89
N TYR A 416 -21.36 24.80 -47.53
CA TYR A 416 -20.47 25.46 -46.57
C TYR A 416 -20.56 24.80 -45.19
N LEU A 417 -21.78 24.50 -44.72
CA LEU A 417 -22.00 23.86 -43.42
C LEU A 417 -21.47 22.41 -43.38
N GLU A 418 -21.73 21.61 -44.41
CA GLU A 418 -21.21 20.25 -44.55
C GLU A 418 -19.68 20.23 -44.53
N ASN A 419 -19.04 21.16 -45.25
CA ASN A 419 -17.58 21.30 -45.26
C ASN A 419 -17.04 21.74 -43.89
N ALA A 420 -17.73 22.66 -43.21
CA ALA A 420 -17.36 23.08 -41.86
C ALA A 420 -17.45 21.91 -40.86
N TYR A 421 -18.51 21.09 -40.92
CA TYR A 421 -18.63 19.89 -40.10
C TYR A 421 -17.54 18.87 -40.37
N ARG A 422 -17.21 18.60 -41.64
CA ARG A 422 -16.10 17.71 -42.02
C ARG A 422 -14.77 18.20 -41.46
N ARG A 423 -14.47 19.50 -41.61
CA ARG A 423 -13.23 20.10 -41.10
C ARG A 423 -13.14 20.04 -39.58
N ASN A 424 -14.24 20.35 -38.88
CA ASN A 424 -14.27 20.26 -37.43
C ASN A 424 -14.07 18.82 -36.94
N GLU A 425 -14.69 17.85 -37.61
CA GLU A 425 -14.51 16.44 -37.27
C GLU A 425 -13.07 15.95 -37.53
N LEU A 426 -12.48 16.36 -38.65
CA LEU A 426 -11.08 16.11 -38.96
C LEU A 426 -10.14 16.76 -37.91
N ASN A 427 -10.41 18.00 -37.50
CA ASN A 427 -9.65 18.69 -36.45
C ASN A 427 -9.72 17.96 -35.11
N ARG A 428 -10.91 17.54 -34.70
CA ARG A 428 -11.12 16.74 -33.49
C ARG A 428 -10.31 15.45 -33.54
N ARG A 429 -10.35 14.76 -34.68
CA ARG A 429 -9.59 13.52 -34.91
C ARG A 429 -8.09 13.74 -34.87
N LEU A 430 -7.55 14.74 -35.57
CA LEU A 430 -6.10 15.00 -35.58
C LEU A 430 -5.57 15.38 -34.20
N LYS A 431 -6.35 16.10 -33.39
CA LYS A 431 -6.03 16.33 -31.97
C LYS A 431 -5.94 15.01 -31.19
N GLN A 432 -6.88 14.09 -31.41
CA GLN A 432 -6.84 12.76 -30.79
C GLN A 432 -5.66 11.90 -31.27
N GLU A 433 -5.33 11.96 -32.57
CA GLU A 433 -4.17 11.26 -33.13
C GLU A 433 -2.84 11.80 -32.58
N MET A 434 -2.72 13.12 -32.46
CA MET A 434 -1.58 13.77 -31.84
C MET A 434 -1.43 13.32 -30.38
N GLN A 435 -2.50 13.39 -29.58
CA GLN A 435 -2.50 12.92 -28.19
C GLN A 435 -2.13 11.42 -28.11
N ARG A 436 -2.62 10.60 -29.03
CA ARG A 436 -2.28 9.17 -29.10
C ARG A 436 -0.78 8.98 -29.39
N ALA A 437 -0.23 9.70 -30.37
CA ALA A 437 1.19 9.64 -30.71
C ALA A 437 2.06 10.12 -29.54
N GLU A 438 1.65 11.17 -28.82
CA GLU A 438 2.33 11.66 -27.61
C GLU A 438 2.38 10.58 -26.52
N MET A 439 1.26 9.91 -26.25
CA MET A 439 1.20 8.82 -25.27
C MET A 439 2.10 7.63 -25.65
N ILE A 440 2.14 7.25 -26.94
CA ILE A 440 3.02 6.20 -27.44
C ILE A 440 4.49 6.57 -27.25
N VAL A 441 4.88 7.78 -27.65
CA VAL A 441 6.25 8.30 -27.49
C VAL A 441 6.65 8.33 -26.02
N GLN A 442 5.78 8.80 -25.14
CA GLN A 442 6.03 8.83 -23.69
C GLN A 442 6.24 7.42 -23.13
N ARG A 443 5.38 6.45 -23.48
CA ARG A 443 5.52 5.06 -23.05
C ARG A 443 6.82 4.45 -23.57
N LEU A 444 7.14 4.61 -24.86
CA LEU A 444 8.37 4.09 -25.44
C LEU A 444 9.61 4.76 -24.86
N GLN A 445 9.55 6.05 -24.52
CA GLN A 445 10.63 6.75 -23.81
C GLN A 445 10.91 6.10 -22.45
N LEU A 446 9.86 5.80 -21.68
CA LEU A 446 9.97 5.15 -20.38
C LEU A 446 10.48 3.71 -20.51
N GLN A 447 9.95 2.94 -21.47
CA GLN A 447 10.39 1.58 -21.75
C GLN A 447 11.86 1.54 -22.20
N LEU A 448 12.26 2.43 -23.11
CA LEU A 448 13.65 2.59 -23.53
C LEU A 448 14.54 2.91 -22.33
N THR A 449 14.17 3.91 -21.54
CA THR A 449 14.92 4.31 -20.34
C THR A 449 15.07 3.14 -19.37
N ALA A 450 13.98 2.43 -19.06
CA ALA A 450 13.99 1.30 -18.14
C ALA A 450 14.89 0.15 -18.65
N HIS A 451 14.86 -0.14 -19.94
CA HIS A 451 15.75 -1.13 -20.56
C HIS A 451 17.22 -0.71 -20.46
N TYR A 452 17.54 0.57 -20.69
CA TYR A 452 18.89 1.08 -20.51
C TYR A 452 19.37 0.98 -19.06
N TRP A 453 18.52 1.30 -18.09
CA TRP A 453 18.89 1.20 -16.67
C TRP A 453 19.05 -0.26 -16.22
N LEU A 454 18.23 -1.17 -16.75
CA LEU A 454 18.33 -2.61 -16.48
C LEU A 454 19.65 -3.20 -16.98
N HIS A 455 20.18 -2.71 -18.10
CA HIS A 455 21.38 -3.25 -18.77
C HIS A 455 22.54 -2.23 -18.83
N GLU A 456 22.59 -1.30 -17.88
CA GLU A 456 23.55 -0.17 -17.88
C GLU A 456 25.01 -0.64 -18.04
N ASP A 457 25.38 -1.73 -17.37
CA ASP A 457 26.73 -2.31 -17.41
C ASP A 457 27.16 -2.72 -18.83
N VAL A 458 26.21 -3.19 -19.65
CA VAL A 458 26.47 -3.67 -21.02
C VAL A 458 26.33 -2.54 -22.04
N LEU A 459 25.39 -1.61 -21.82
CA LEU A 459 25.03 -0.56 -22.77
C LEU A 459 25.81 0.75 -22.57
N SER A 460 26.77 0.80 -21.64
CA SER A 460 27.58 1.98 -21.31
C SER A 460 28.32 2.64 -22.49
N LEU A 461 28.52 1.92 -23.60
CA LEU A 461 29.16 2.40 -24.83
C LEU A 461 28.19 3.03 -25.86
N ILE A 462 26.88 3.01 -25.58
CA ILE A 462 25.81 3.48 -26.47
C ILE A 462 25.34 4.86 -25.99
N PRO A 463 24.83 5.74 -26.87
CA PRO A 463 24.28 7.04 -26.46
C PRO A 463 23.27 6.89 -25.32
N PRO A 464 23.31 7.79 -24.31
CA PRO A 464 22.48 7.67 -23.13
C PRO A 464 20.99 7.75 -23.48
N PRO A 465 20.11 7.10 -22.68
CA PRO A 465 18.67 7.22 -22.85
C PRO A 465 18.19 8.65 -22.58
N PRO A 466 16.97 9.01 -23.02
CA PRO A 466 16.40 10.34 -22.79
C PRO A 466 16.39 10.77 -21.32
N ILE A 467 16.17 9.84 -20.39
CA ILE A 467 16.24 10.11 -18.95
C ILE A 467 17.53 9.50 -18.39
N ILE A 468 18.47 10.37 -18.03
CA ILE A 468 19.77 9.96 -17.48
C ILE A 468 19.59 9.55 -16.01
N ARG A 469 20.02 8.33 -15.68
CA ARG A 469 19.86 7.73 -14.35
C ARG A 469 20.46 8.58 -13.24
N SER A 470 21.72 9.00 -13.37
CA SER A 470 22.41 9.80 -12.34
C SER A 470 21.72 11.12 -12.04
N ALA A 471 21.26 11.83 -13.09
CA ALA A 471 20.50 13.07 -12.95
C ALA A 471 19.15 12.84 -12.26
N PHE A 472 18.44 11.77 -12.64
CA PHE A 472 17.18 11.40 -11.99
C PHE A 472 17.38 11.07 -10.51
N MET A 473 18.39 10.25 -10.17
CA MET A 473 18.69 9.88 -8.79
C MET A 473 19.06 11.09 -7.93
N MET A 474 19.79 12.05 -8.50
CA MET A 474 20.12 13.31 -7.82
C MET A 474 18.87 14.15 -7.51
N GLU A 475 17.98 14.31 -8.50
CA GLU A 475 16.74 15.06 -8.28
C GLU A 475 15.79 14.32 -7.32
N LEU A 476 15.72 12.98 -7.40
CA LEU A 476 14.95 12.15 -6.46
C LEU A 476 15.45 12.32 -5.03
N ARG A 477 16.78 12.26 -4.80
CA ARG A 477 17.38 12.51 -3.48
C ARG A 477 17.03 13.90 -2.97
N LYS A 478 17.14 14.94 -3.82
CA LYS A 478 16.77 16.32 -3.47
C LYS A 478 15.30 16.44 -3.06
N LYS A 479 14.38 15.84 -3.82
CA LYS A 479 12.94 15.84 -3.50
C LYS A 479 12.63 15.03 -2.25
N PHE A 480 13.26 13.88 -2.06
CA PHE A 480 13.16 13.06 -0.86
C PHE A 480 13.62 13.83 0.38
N THR A 481 14.79 14.49 0.33
CA THR A 481 15.27 15.30 1.45
C THR A 481 14.30 16.44 1.76
N ALA A 482 13.76 17.13 0.75
CA ALA A 482 12.74 18.16 0.95
C ALA A 482 11.49 17.60 1.64
N LEU A 483 10.97 16.45 1.20
CA LEU A 483 9.82 15.79 1.83
C LEU A 483 10.12 15.35 3.28
N ALA A 484 11.29 14.76 3.52
CA ALA A 484 11.74 14.35 4.84
C ALA A 484 11.86 15.54 5.82
N THR A 485 12.21 16.74 5.32
CA THR A 485 12.20 17.96 6.15
C THR A 485 10.81 18.53 6.43
N LEU A 486 9.82 18.25 5.58
CA LEU A 486 8.44 18.73 5.73
C LEU A 486 7.61 17.84 6.66
N GLN A 487 7.85 16.53 6.68
CA GLN A 487 7.12 15.59 7.55
C GLN A 487 7.13 15.95 9.06
N PRO A 488 8.27 16.28 9.69
CA PRO A 488 8.27 16.68 11.10
C PRO A 488 7.55 18.01 11.31
N LYS A 489 7.67 18.97 10.38
CA LYS A 489 6.97 20.27 10.44
C LYS A 489 5.46 20.11 10.35
N LEU A 490 4.99 19.20 9.49
CA LEU A 490 3.57 18.88 9.39
C LEU A 490 3.06 18.25 10.70
N SER A 491 3.84 17.35 11.29
CA SER A 491 3.49 16.71 12.57
C SER A 491 3.37 17.75 13.70
N GLU A 492 4.31 18.69 13.78
CA GLU A 492 4.27 19.81 14.73
C GLU A 492 3.04 20.71 14.50
N ALA A 493 2.73 21.05 13.25
CA ALA A 493 1.57 21.86 12.92
C ALA A 493 0.24 21.17 13.28
N ILE A 494 0.15 19.85 13.09
CA ILE A 494 -1.02 19.04 13.49
C ILE A 494 -1.18 19.05 15.01
N GLU A 495 -0.09 18.90 15.78
CA GLU A 495 -0.13 18.99 17.25
C GLU A 495 -0.61 20.36 17.73
N GLN A 496 -0.08 21.43 17.12
CA GLN A 496 -0.52 22.80 17.41
C GLN A 496 -2.00 22.99 17.10
N GLN A 497 -2.48 22.54 15.93
CA GLN A 497 -3.88 22.60 15.54
C GLN A 497 -4.77 21.82 16.51
N ARG A 498 -4.37 20.61 16.92
CA ARG A 498 -5.10 19.77 17.88
C ARG A 498 -5.27 20.49 19.22
N SER A 499 -4.25 21.20 19.69
CA SER A 499 -4.33 22.01 20.92
C SER A 499 -5.37 23.13 20.82
N LEU A 500 -5.44 23.81 19.66
CA LEU A 500 -6.40 24.90 19.41
C LEU A 500 -7.83 24.39 19.25
N ILE A 501 -8.00 23.22 18.60
CA ILE A 501 -9.28 22.53 18.46
C ILE A 501 -9.82 22.16 19.84
N LEU A 502 -9.01 21.51 20.69
CA LEU A 502 -9.42 21.13 22.05
C LEU A 502 -9.85 22.34 22.88
N SER A 503 -9.10 23.45 22.79
CA SER A 503 -9.47 24.71 23.45
C SER A 503 -10.81 25.26 22.96
N SER A 504 -11.06 25.23 21.64
CA SER A 504 -12.30 25.73 21.05
C SER A 504 -13.49 24.82 21.37
N GLU A 505 -13.29 23.51 21.32
CA GLU A 505 -14.29 22.48 21.63
C GLU A 505 -14.74 22.58 23.09
N GLN A 506 -13.82 22.77 24.04
CA GLN A 506 -14.16 22.97 25.45
C GLN A 506 -15.03 24.21 25.66
N ARG A 507 -14.70 25.34 25.00
CA ARG A 507 -15.49 26.58 25.09
C ARG A 507 -16.87 26.41 24.46
N LEU A 508 -16.96 25.73 23.31
CA LEU A 508 -18.23 25.41 22.66
C LEU A 508 -19.09 24.49 23.53
N LYS A 509 -18.51 23.48 24.19
CA LYS A 509 -19.21 22.60 25.13
C LYS A 509 -19.78 23.37 26.32
N TRP A 510 -19.02 24.30 26.89
CA TRP A 510 -19.54 25.18 27.95
C TRP A 510 -20.66 26.09 27.46
N ALA A 511 -20.50 26.69 26.28
CA ALA A 511 -21.50 27.57 25.68
C ALA A 511 -22.79 26.81 25.32
N ALA A 512 -22.68 25.58 24.78
CA ALA A 512 -23.82 24.72 24.47
C ALA A 512 -24.54 24.22 25.73
N GLY A 513 -23.79 23.95 26.80
CA GLY A 513 -24.37 23.63 28.11
C GLY A 513 -25.18 24.78 28.73
N ALA A 514 -24.76 26.03 28.48
CA ALA A 514 -25.49 27.23 28.92
C ALA A 514 -26.61 27.64 27.94
N ASN A 515 -26.45 27.38 26.64
CA ASN A 515 -27.41 27.67 25.58
C ASN A 515 -27.54 26.49 24.60
N PRO A 516 -28.60 25.66 24.75
CA PRO A 516 -28.80 24.48 23.91
C PRO A 516 -28.89 24.76 22.41
N ALA A 517 -29.23 25.97 21.98
CA ALA A 517 -29.29 26.36 20.56
C ALA A 517 -27.92 26.31 19.85
N LEU A 518 -26.81 26.27 20.61
CA LEU A 518 -25.45 26.14 20.06
C LEU A 518 -25.03 24.67 19.81
N SER A 519 -25.89 23.69 20.12
CA SER A 519 -25.57 22.26 19.93
C SER A 519 -25.38 21.90 18.45
N GLU A 520 -26.15 22.51 17.55
CA GLU A 520 -25.99 22.32 16.10
C GLU A 520 -24.65 22.87 15.60
N VAL A 521 -24.21 24.02 16.13
CA VAL A 521 -22.91 24.62 15.80
C VAL A 521 -21.76 23.76 16.32
N MET A 522 -21.90 23.18 17.52
CA MET A 522 -20.92 22.24 18.07
C MET A 522 -20.81 20.97 17.20
N CYS A 523 -21.94 20.39 16.79
CA CYS A 523 -21.96 19.22 15.91
C CYS A 523 -21.32 19.50 14.54
N ALA A 524 -21.62 20.67 13.94
CA ALA A 524 -21.01 21.10 12.68
C ALA A 524 -19.50 21.35 12.82
N PHE A 525 -19.05 21.91 13.95
CA PHE A 525 -17.63 22.09 14.27
C PHE A 525 -16.92 20.74 14.40
N GLU A 526 -17.46 19.80 15.19
CA GLU A 526 -16.91 18.45 15.38
C GLU A 526 -16.83 17.69 14.05
N THR A 527 -17.86 17.78 13.21
CA THR A 527 -17.88 17.16 11.87
C THR A 527 -16.80 17.75 10.96
N SER A 528 -16.65 19.08 10.95
CA SER A 528 -15.62 19.76 10.14
C SER A 528 -14.21 19.43 10.61
N VAL A 529 -14.00 19.35 11.93
CA VAL A 529 -12.74 18.90 12.53
C VAL A 529 -12.44 17.44 12.14
N CYS A 530 -13.44 16.56 12.15
CA CYS A 530 -13.30 15.17 11.77
C CYS A 530 -12.82 15.03 10.32
N ILE A 531 -13.53 15.66 9.38
CA ILE A 531 -13.18 15.63 7.93
C ILE A 531 -11.77 16.18 7.70
N ASN A 532 -11.40 17.28 8.35
CA ASN A 532 -10.08 17.87 8.21
C ASN A 532 -8.97 16.96 8.77
N ASN A 533 -9.22 16.33 9.93
CA ASN A 533 -8.28 15.38 10.52
C ASN A 533 -8.09 14.14 9.62
N GLU A 534 -9.16 13.63 9.02
CA GLU A 534 -9.08 12.51 8.06
C GLU A 534 -8.22 12.88 6.84
N GLN A 535 -8.40 14.07 6.28
CA GLN A 535 -7.57 14.58 5.17
C GLN A 535 -6.10 14.72 5.57
N LEU A 536 -5.81 15.31 6.74
CA LEU A 536 -4.44 15.47 7.22
C LEU A 536 -3.75 14.13 7.48
N LEU A 537 -4.47 13.15 8.05
CA LEU A 537 -3.96 11.80 8.26
C LEU A 537 -3.68 11.09 6.93
N LEU A 538 -4.53 11.29 5.92
CA LEU A 538 -4.30 10.76 4.58
C LEU A 538 -3.04 11.36 3.95
N GLU A 539 -2.89 12.69 3.98
CA GLU A 539 -1.71 13.40 3.47
C GLU A 539 -0.42 12.95 4.19
N GLN A 540 -0.46 12.81 5.52
CA GLN A 540 0.69 12.31 6.29
C GLN A 540 1.04 10.88 5.89
N ARG A 541 0.04 10.00 5.75
CA ARG A 541 0.25 8.61 5.30
C ARG A 541 0.83 8.55 3.89
N MET A 542 0.31 9.35 2.95
CA MET A 542 0.82 9.44 1.58
C MET A 542 2.26 9.95 1.58
N ALA A 543 2.56 11.01 2.33
CA ALA A 543 3.92 11.53 2.47
C ALA A 543 4.89 10.48 3.01
N THR A 544 4.51 9.71 4.03
CA THR A 544 5.32 8.61 4.56
C THR A 544 5.52 7.50 3.53
N MET A 545 4.46 7.09 2.83
CA MET A 545 4.55 6.07 1.79
C MET A 545 5.48 6.48 0.64
N VAL A 546 5.33 7.71 0.13
CA VAL A 546 6.21 8.28 -0.91
C VAL A 546 7.65 8.38 -0.41
N GLY A 547 7.85 8.84 0.83
CA GLY A 547 9.18 8.92 1.45
C GLY A 547 9.86 7.55 1.52
N ASN A 548 9.17 6.54 2.02
CA ASN A 548 9.68 5.17 2.12
C ASN A 548 9.99 4.58 0.74
N MET A 549 9.12 4.83 -0.25
CA MET A 549 9.33 4.36 -1.63
C MET A 549 10.56 5.04 -2.27
N CYS A 550 10.69 6.36 -2.14
CA CYS A 550 11.88 7.10 -2.59
C CYS A 550 13.15 6.55 -1.96
N ASN A 551 13.15 6.33 -0.64
CA ASN A 551 14.31 5.79 0.07
C ASN A 551 14.66 4.38 -0.42
N SER A 552 13.66 3.51 -0.59
CA SER A 552 13.85 2.15 -1.11
C SER A 552 14.45 2.14 -2.51
N VAL A 553 13.94 2.99 -3.41
CA VAL A 553 14.48 3.14 -4.77
C VAL A 553 15.92 3.68 -4.73
N ILE A 554 16.20 4.69 -3.90
CA ILE A 554 17.55 5.26 -3.75
C ILE A 554 18.55 4.20 -3.27
N GLN A 555 18.20 3.44 -2.23
CA GLN A 555 19.06 2.39 -1.68
C GLN A 555 19.27 1.25 -2.67
N HIS A 556 18.19 0.77 -3.31
CA HIS A 556 18.28 -0.26 -4.33
C HIS A 556 19.20 0.17 -5.48
N GLU A 557 18.97 1.35 -6.06
CA GLU A 557 19.75 1.85 -7.20
C GLU A 557 21.20 2.22 -6.84
N ALA A 558 21.48 2.53 -5.57
CA ALA A 558 22.85 2.73 -5.09
C ALA A 558 23.67 1.43 -5.05
N LEU A 559 23.02 0.27 -4.86
CA LEU A 559 23.67 -1.02 -4.67
C LEU A 559 23.53 -1.98 -5.87
N ARG A 560 22.70 -1.65 -6.86
CA ARG A 560 22.29 -2.55 -7.94
C ARG A 560 23.40 -2.91 -8.95
N THR A 561 24.21 -1.93 -9.35
CA THR A 561 25.24 -2.07 -10.40
C THR A 561 26.61 -1.74 -9.84
N ARG A 562 27.66 -1.69 -10.67
CA ARG A 562 29.02 -1.26 -10.29
C ARG A 562 29.09 0.26 -10.06
N THR A 563 28.15 0.81 -9.31
CA THR A 563 28.16 2.22 -8.88
C THR A 563 29.38 2.48 -8.01
N SER A 564 29.77 3.75 -7.88
CA SER A 564 30.84 4.12 -6.95
C SER A 564 30.52 3.69 -5.52
N GLU A 565 29.25 3.78 -5.11
CA GLU A 565 28.77 3.42 -3.78
C GLU A 565 28.89 1.90 -3.55
N ALA A 566 28.43 1.07 -4.51
CA ALA A 566 28.54 -0.38 -4.44
C ALA A 566 30.01 -0.83 -4.42
N LEU A 567 30.84 -0.30 -5.32
CA LEU A 567 32.27 -0.62 -5.36
C LEU A 567 32.99 -0.23 -4.06
N THR A 568 32.62 0.90 -3.46
CA THR A 568 33.19 1.32 -2.17
C THR A 568 32.79 0.33 -1.07
N ASN A 569 31.53 -0.10 -1.03
CA ASN A 569 31.07 -1.10 -0.06
C ASN A 569 31.74 -2.47 -0.29
N ASP A 570 31.90 -2.91 -1.53
CA ASP A 570 32.63 -4.14 -1.88
C ASP A 570 34.08 -4.06 -1.41
N THR A 571 34.75 -2.93 -1.65
CA THR A 571 36.14 -2.75 -1.19
C THR A 571 36.24 -2.74 0.34
N ALA A 572 35.29 -2.12 1.03
CA ALA A 572 35.25 -2.12 2.49
C ALA A 572 35.00 -3.53 3.04
N PHE A 573 34.11 -4.30 2.42
CA PHE A 573 33.86 -5.70 2.79
C PHE A 573 35.11 -6.56 2.60
N LEU A 574 35.79 -6.45 1.46
CA LEU A 574 37.03 -7.19 1.19
C LEU A 574 38.14 -6.83 2.19
N GLN A 575 38.26 -5.56 2.58
CA GLN A 575 39.19 -5.13 3.63
C GLN A 575 38.88 -5.79 4.98
N ILE A 576 37.59 -5.93 5.34
CA ILE A 576 37.20 -6.62 6.58
C ILE A 576 37.57 -8.10 6.51
N VAL A 577 37.36 -8.76 5.37
CA VAL A 577 37.76 -10.16 5.16
C VAL A 577 39.27 -10.34 5.27
N GLU A 578 40.06 -9.43 4.67
CA GLU A 578 41.52 -9.46 4.78
C GLU A 578 42.00 -9.22 6.22
N ASN A 579 41.36 -8.29 6.94
CA ASN A 579 41.64 -8.05 8.37
C ASN A 579 41.28 -9.27 9.25
N TRP A 580 40.22 -9.99 8.90
CA TRP A 580 39.84 -11.22 9.58
C TRP A 580 40.81 -12.36 9.27
N GLU A 581 41.21 -12.54 8.01
CA GLU A 581 42.19 -13.54 7.59
C GLU A 581 43.54 -13.32 8.27
N THR A 582 44.00 -12.06 8.33
CA THR A 582 45.22 -11.69 9.08
C THR A 582 45.08 -11.95 10.58
N SER A 583 43.93 -11.65 11.18
CA SER A 583 43.65 -11.97 12.59
C SER A 583 43.64 -13.47 12.86
N CYS A 584 43.05 -14.29 11.98
CA CYS A 584 43.08 -15.74 12.05
C CYS A 584 44.51 -16.29 11.88
N TYR A 585 45.28 -15.76 10.93
CA TYR A 585 46.68 -16.10 10.76
C TYR A 585 47.50 -15.79 12.02
N LEU A 586 47.31 -14.61 12.62
CA LEU A 586 47.96 -14.25 13.88
C LEU A 586 47.53 -15.18 15.02
N SER A 587 46.24 -15.50 15.13
CA SER A 587 45.72 -16.41 16.16
C SER A 587 46.24 -17.84 16.05
N ILE A 588 46.45 -18.35 14.83
CA ILE A 588 46.94 -19.72 14.62
C ILE A 588 48.45 -19.80 14.87
N ASN A 589 49.19 -18.74 14.50
CA ASN A 589 50.65 -18.76 14.55
C ASN A 589 51.25 -18.18 15.84
N MET A 590 50.52 -17.35 16.59
CA MET A 590 50.95 -16.82 17.88
C MET A 590 50.31 -17.60 19.04
N ASN A 591 50.96 -18.68 19.47
CA ASN A 591 50.57 -19.48 20.64
C ASN A 591 51.00 -18.87 21.99
N THR A 592 50.93 -17.54 22.12
CA THR A 592 51.29 -16.82 23.34
C THR A 592 50.03 -16.29 24.02
N THR A 593 49.63 -16.92 25.11
CA THR A 593 48.54 -16.46 25.97
C THR A 593 49.06 -15.40 26.93
N LEU A 594 48.55 -14.17 26.83
CA LEU A 594 48.80 -13.11 27.81
C LEU A 594 48.29 -13.56 29.18
N THR A 595 49.14 -13.42 30.20
CA THR A 595 48.73 -13.60 31.58
C THR A 595 47.82 -12.45 32.02
N PRO A 596 46.95 -12.65 33.04
CA PRO A 596 46.07 -11.60 33.54
C PRO A 596 46.83 -10.34 34.00
N VAL A 597 48.09 -10.51 34.42
CA VAL A 597 48.99 -9.43 34.83
C VAL A 597 49.47 -8.63 33.63
N GLU A 598 49.85 -9.30 32.54
CA GLU A 598 50.25 -8.64 31.29
C GLU A 598 49.05 -7.94 30.63
N GLU A 599 47.86 -8.53 30.69
CA GLU A 599 46.63 -7.89 30.21
C GLU A 599 46.30 -6.62 31.03
N SER A 600 46.49 -6.67 32.34
CA SER A 600 46.30 -5.51 33.23
C SER A 600 47.33 -4.40 32.96
N LEU A 601 48.57 -4.78 32.64
CA LEU A 601 49.63 -3.84 32.21
C LEU A 601 49.30 -3.18 30.86
N VAL A 602 48.80 -3.94 29.89
CA VAL A 602 48.34 -3.44 28.58
C VAL A 602 47.12 -2.51 28.73
N LYS A 603 46.20 -2.80 29.66
CA LYS A 603 45.08 -1.89 29.99
C LYS A 603 45.55 -0.61 30.66
N LEU A 604 46.57 -0.69 31.52
CA LEU A 604 47.14 0.47 32.21
C LEU A 604 47.86 1.42 31.24
N ILE A 605 48.56 0.87 30.25
CA ILE A 605 49.18 1.64 29.16
C ILE A 605 48.99 0.90 27.83
N PRO A 606 48.09 1.36 26.94
CA PRO A 606 47.95 0.77 25.61
C PRO A 606 49.31 0.80 24.89
N PRO A 607 49.79 -0.33 24.34
CA PRO A 607 51.10 -0.38 23.71
C PRO A 607 51.10 0.33 22.34
N ASP A 608 52.16 1.08 22.08
CA ASP A 608 52.54 1.56 20.74
C ASP A 608 53.11 0.40 19.91
N PRO A 609 53.25 0.52 18.58
CA PRO A 609 53.72 -0.57 17.70
C PRO A 609 55.10 -1.15 18.06
N VAL A 610 55.87 -0.50 18.93
CA VAL A 610 57.12 -1.02 19.50
C VAL A 610 57.03 -0.98 21.02
N LEU A 611 57.08 -2.15 21.65
CA LEU A 611 57.23 -2.30 23.10
C LEU A 611 58.71 -2.14 23.46
N ASP A 612 59.08 -0.98 23.99
CA ASP A 612 60.45 -0.66 24.40
C ASP A 612 60.61 -0.55 25.92
N LEU A 613 61.85 -0.42 26.38
CA LEU A 613 62.16 -0.25 27.80
C LEU A 613 61.50 1.01 28.40
N ILE A 614 61.14 1.98 27.56
CA ILE A 614 60.49 3.24 27.96
C ILE A 614 59.04 2.96 28.37
N TRP A 615 58.32 2.12 27.62
CA TRP A 615 56.97 1.70 27.99
C TRP A 615 56.94 0.98 29.35
N ILE A 616 57.90 0.06 29.58
CA ILE A 616 58.01 -0.68 30.86
C ILE A 616 58.31 0.27 32.03
N ASN A 617 59.27 1.18 31.87
CA ASN A 617 59.59 2.17 32.91
C ASN A 617 58.40 3.09 33.21
N LYS A 618 57.61 3.43 32.19
CA LYS A 618 56.38 4.22 32.38
C LYS A 618 55.34 3.46 33.21
N ALA A 619 55.14 2.16 32.94
CA ALA A 619 54.27 1.31 33.75
C ALA A 619 54.75 1.22 35.21
N GLU A 620 56.05 1.06 35.43
CA GLU A 620 56.66 1.03 36.77
C GLU A 620 56.41 2.33 37.54
N THR A 621 56.59 3.49 36.90
CA THR A 621 56.37 4.79 37.55
C THR A 621 54.93 4.97 38.00
N LEU A 622 53.94 4.64 37.17
CA LEU A 622 52.51 4.75 37.51
C LEU A 622 52.12 3.81 38.66
N ILE A 623 52.62 2.56 38.65
CA ILE A 623 52.38 1.61 39.73
C ILE A 623 53.01 2.13 41.03
N SER A 624 54.23 2.65 40.96
CA SER A 624 54.94 3.21 42.13
C SER A 624 54.22 4.43 42.72
N GLU A 625 53.68 5.31 41.87
CA GLU A 625 52.85 6.43 42.31
C GLU A 625 51.56 5.97 42.98
N SER A 626 50.86 5.00 42.39
CA SER A 626 49.63 4.43 42.96
C SER A 626 49.87 3.81 44.35
N VAL A 627 50.94 3.03 44.50
CA VAL A 627 51.36 2.47 45.80
C VAL A 627 51.64 3.56 46.82
N LYS A 628 52.33 4.64 46.40
CA LYS A 628 52.63 5.78 47.27
C LYS A 628 51.36 6.49 47.74
N THR A 629 50.38 6.69 46.86
CA THR A 629 49.09 7.31 47.19
C THR A 629 48.30 6.45 48.18
N LEU A 630 48.25 5.13 47.97
CA LEU A 630 47.57 4.20 48.89
C LEU A 630 48.19 4.20 50.29
N LEU A 631 49.52 4.23 50.38
CA LEU A 631 50.22 4.35 51.67
C LEU A 631 49.88 5.67 52.38
N GLN A 632 49.80 6.79 51.64
CA GLN A 632 49.39 8.08 52.20
C GLN A 632 47.95 8.08 52.72
N GLN A 633 47.04 7.36 52.07
CA GLN A 633 45.64 7.25 52.50
C GLN A 633 45.45 6.33 53.72
N MET A 634 46.33 5.35 53.91
CA MET A 634 46.24 4.41 55.03
C MET A 634 46.63 5.04 56.39
N GLU A 635 47.61 5.95 56.41
CA GLU A 635 48.08 6.59 57.65
C GLU A 635 47.01 7.35 58.46
N PRO A 636 46.18 8.24 57.87
CA PRO A 636 45.14 8.93 58.63
C PRO A 636 44.09 7.95 59.19
N GLN A 637 43.82 6.85 58.50
CA GLN A 637 42.88 5.83 58.98
C GLN A 637 43.43 5.07 60.20
N LYS A 638 44.73 4.73 60.20
CA LYS A 638 45.41 4.15 61.37
C LYS A 638 45.38 5.10 62.57
N ALA A 639 45.62 6.39 62.35
CA ALA A 639 45.57 7.39 63.42
C ALA A 639 44.17 7.49 64.06
N LEU A 640 43.11 7.48 63.25
CA LEU A 640 41.73 7.47 63.75
C LEU A 640 41.40 6.20 64.56
N MET A 641 41.87 5.04 64.11
CA MET A 641 41.70 3.77 64.81
C MET A 641 42.35 3.81 66.21
N PHE A 642 43.60 4.28 66.32
CA PHE A 642 44.29 4.40 67.60
C PHE A 642 43.60 5.40 68.54
N ALA A 643 43.15 6.54 68.03
CA ALA A 643 42.41 7.52 68.83
C ALA A 643 41.09 6.95 69.40
N ALA A 644 40.37 6.15 68.62
CA ALA A 644 39.16 5.48 69.08
C ALA A 644 39.46 4.45 70.18
N GLN A 645 40.56 3.70 70.07
CA GLN A 645 40.99 2.73 71.07
C GLN A 645 41.38 3.39 72.40
N ASP A 646 42.06 4.54 72.35
CA ASP A 646 42.39 5.28 73.57
C ASP A 646 41.16 5.86 74.26
N ASN A 647 40.21 6.40 73.50
CA ASN A 647 38.92 6.84 74.04
C ASN A 647 38.16 5.69 74.73
N MET A 648 38.17 4.50 74.13
CA MET A 648 37.58 3.30 74.73
C MET A 648 38.21 2.99 76.10
N LYS A 649 39.54 3.02 76.20
CA LYS A 649 40.26 2.79 77.48
C LYS A 649 39.87 3.80 78.56
N VAL A 650 39.69 5.08 78.20
CA VAL A 650 39.24 6.13 79.12
C VAL A 650 37.84 5.84 79.65
N VAL A 651 36.89 5.49 78.78
CA VAL A 651 35.51 5.15 79.19
C VAL A 651 35.48 3.94 80.12
N ILE A 652 36.26 2.90 79.82
CA ILE A 652 36.34 1.70 80.66
C ILE A 652 36.90 2.03 82.05
N ALA A 653 37.89 2.93 82.14
CA ALA A 653 38.42 3.38 83.42
C ALA A 653 37.34 4.04 84.29
N ASN A 654 36.45 4.84 83.69
CA ASN A 654 35.31 5.46 84.38
C ASN A 654 34.31 4.40 84.86
N VAL A 655 33.95 3.41 84.04
CA VAL A 655 33.07 2.31 84.44
C VAL A 655 33.67 1.54 85.62
N ARG A 656 34.99 1.31 85.63
CA ARG A 656 35.68 0.66 86.75
C ARG A 656 35.57 1.45 88.04
N ALA A 657 35.66 2.79 87.97
CA ALA A 657 35.50 3.65 89.14
C ALA A 657 34.07 3.59 89.72
N ILE A 658 33.06 3.62 88.84
CA ILE A 658 31.65 3.47 89.23
C ILE A 658 31.41 2.09 89.88
N LEU A 659 31.92 1.02 89.27
CA LEU A 659 31.80 -0.34 89.80
C LEU A 659 32.46 -0.49 91.17
N ALA A 660 33.61 0.14 91.39
CA ALA A 660 34.28 0.12 92.69
C ALA A 660 33.46 0.84 93.78
N ALA A 661 32.83 1.98 93.47
CA ALA A 661 31.92 2.66 94.38
C ALA A 661 30.68 1.80 94.67
N HIS A 662 30.11 1.19 93.65
CA HIS A 662 28.98 0.28 93.77
C HIS A 662 29.31 -0.95 94.65
N HIS A 663 30.46 -1.59 94.46
CA HIS A 663 30.90 -2.72 95.29
C HIS A 663 31.05 -2.36 96.77
N ARG A 664 31.37 -1.11 97.12
CA ARG A 664 31.38 -0.67 98.52
C ARG A 664 29.96 -0.69 99.11
N ILE A 665 28.99 -0.10 98.41
CA ILE A 665 27.58 -0.05 98.84
C ILE A 665 27.00 -1.47 98.95
N MET A 666 27.20 -2.29 97.91
CA MET A 666 26.72 -3.68 97.91
C MET A 666 27.50 -4.56 98.89
N GLY A 667 28.69 -4.17 99.35
CA GLY A 667 29.42 -4.87 100.39
C GLY A 667 28.63 -4.92 101.70
N ASP A 668 28.10 -3.76 102.11
CA ASP A 668 27.28 -3.62 103.31
C ASP A 668 25.94 -4.33 103.16
N ILE A 669 25.23 -4.12 102.04
CA ILE A 669 23.95 -4.78 101.75
C ILE A 669 24.11 -6.31 101.70
N ARG A 670 25.16 -6.82 101.05
CA ARG A 670 25.42 -8.27 100.97
C ARG A 670 25.71 -8.87 102.34
N SER A 671 26.35 -8.13 103.24
CA SER A 671 26.62 -8.59 104.61
C SER A 671 25.32 -8.76 105.41
N LEU A 672 24.37 -7.83 105.24
CA LEU A 672 23.01 -7.89 105.79
C LEU A 672 22.21 -9.06 105.19
N LEU A 673 22.21 -9.21 103.86
CA LEU A 673 21.51 -10.32 103.20
C LEU A 673 22.08 -11.69 103.62
N LYS A 674 23.40 -11.81 103.80
CA LYS A 674 24.02 -13.04 104.32
C LYS A 674 23.67 -13.35 105.76
N SER A 675 23.48 -12.33 106.61
CA SER A 675 23.03 -12.56 107.99
C SER A 675 21.57 -13.00 108.02
N MET A 676 20.71 -12.40 107.18
CA MET A 676 19.31 -12.80 107.02
C MET A 676 19.17 -14.24 106.46
N ALA A 677 20.03 -14.63 105.52
CA ALA A 677 20.05 -16.00 104.97
C ALA A 677 20.44 -17.09 105.97
N LYS A 678 21.02 -16.74 107.14
CA LYS A 678 21.39 -17.71 108.21
C LYS A 678 20.25 -18.00 109.19
N PHE A 679 19.15 -17.23 109.15
CA PHE A 679 17.96 -17.48 109.97
C PHE A 679 16.91 -18.21 109.13
N GLU A 680 16.75 -19.52 109.38
CA GLU A 680 15.87 -20.43 108.61
C GLU A 680 14.37 -20.08 108.69
N ASP A 681 13.94 -19.20 109.60
CA ASP A 681 12.55 -18.75 109.77
C ASP A 681 12.24 -17.35 109.17
N SER A 682 13.11 -16.81 108.32
CA SER A 682 12.97 -15.44 107.77
C SER A 682 12.10 -15.29 106.50
N GLY A 683 11.50 -16.37 105.99
CA GLY A 683 10.47 -16.31 104.94
C GLY A 683 10.89 -15.80 103.54
N LEU A 684 12.17 -15.50 103.31
CA LEU A 684 12.70 -14.97 102.04
C LEU A 684 13.30 -16.10 101.18
N ALA A 685 12.43 -16.81 100.45
CA ALA A 685 12.86 -17.83 99.49
C ALA A 685 13.67 -17.21 98.32
N GLY A 686 14.76 -17.87 97.90
CA GLY A 686 15.59 -17.44 96.75
C GLY A 686 16.78 -16.51 97.07
N LEU A 687 16.99 -16.13 98.33
CA LEU A 687 18.08 -15.19 98.70
C LEU A 687 19.50 -15.71 98.43
N VAL A 688 19.72 -17.02 98.64
CA VAL A 688 21.01 -17.68 98.35
C VAL A 688 21.28 -17.77 96.84
N GLU A 689 20.24 -17.97 96.04
CA GLU A 689 20.30 -18.00 94.58
C GLU A 689 20.63 -16.60 94.03
N TYR A 690 19.98 -15.56 94.55
CA TYR A 690 20.31 -14.17 94.23
C TYR A 690 21.77 -13.81 94.53
N LEU A 691 22.27 -14.16 95.73
CA LEU A 691 23.67 -13.90 96.11
C LEU A 691 24.67 -14.61 95.18
N THR A 692 24.32 -15.78 94.66
CA THR A 692 25.12 -16.53 93.69
C THR A 692 25.06 -15.88 92.31
N ARG A 693 23.87 -15.48 91.86
CA ARG A 693 23.65 -14.78 90.58
C ARG A 693 24.36 -13.42 90.53
N TYR A 694 24.24 -12.62 91.59
CA TYR A 694 24.94 -11.33 91.72
C TYR A 694 26.46 -11.51 91.68
N ARG A 695 26.99 -12.56 92.31
CA ARG A 695 28.42 -12.88 92.26
C ARG A 695 28.87 -13.22 90.84
N ALA A 696 28.13 -14.09 90.14
CA ALA A 696 28.45 -14.47 88.76
C ALA A 696 28.41 -13.25 87.82
N TYR A 697 27.39 -12.40 87.96
CA TYR A 697 27.27 -11.14 87.22
C TYR A 697 28.44 -10.18 87.47
N THR A 698 28.82 -9.95 88.73
CA THR A 698 29.93 -9.04 89.07
C THR A 698 31.30 -9.58 88.62
N GLU A 699 31.51 -10.90 88.68
CA GLU A 699 32.71 -11.56 88.13
C GLU A 699 32.76 -11.43 86.60
N ARG A 700 31.63 -11.64 85.88
CA ARG A 700 31.53 -11.47 84.42
C ARG A 700 31.80 -10.03 83.97
N LEU A 701 31.18 -9.05 84.64
CA LEU A 701 31.40 -7.63 84.37
C LEU A 701 32.87 -7.22 84.60
N SER A 702 33.48 -7.73 85.68
CA SER A 702 34.89 -7.44 86.00
C SER A 702 35.85 -8.10 85.00
N ALA A 703 35.56 -9.32 84.56
CA ALA A 703 36.34 -10.02 83.54
C ALA A 703 36.25 -9.32 82.18
N PHE A 704 35.06 -8.84 81.80
CA PHE A 704 34.84 -8.08 80.57
C PHE A 704 35.64 -6.77 80.56
N ILE A 705 35.55 -5.97 81.64
CA ILE A 705 36.35 -4.75 81.80
C ILE A 705 37.85 -5.02 81.67
N LYS A 706 38.34 -6.11 82.27
CA LYS A 706 39.76 -6.49 82.20
C LYS A 706 40.16 -6.90 80.78
N SER A 707 39.31 -7.64 80.06
CA SER A 707 39.57 -8.06 78.69
C SER A 707 39.76 -6.87 77.76
N LEU A 708 38.90 -5.84 77.86
CA LEU A 708 38.97 -4.66 77.00
C LEU A 708 40.18 -3.77 77.29
N LEU A 709 40.66 -3.73 78.54
CA LEU A 709 41.88 -3.00 78.92
C LEU A 709 43.16 -3.67 78.41
N SER A 710 43.13 -4.98 78.17
CA SER A 710 44.30 -5.76 77.72
C SER A 710 44.51 -5.79 76.20
N VAL A 711 43.67 -5.10 75.41
CA VAL A 711 43.74 -5.11 73.95
C VAL A 711 44.74 -4.06 73.43
N GLU A 712 45.83 -4.52 72.82
CA GLU A 712 46.82 -3.68 72.12
C GLU A 712 46.37 -3.27 70.71
N ASP A 713 45.65 -4.13 69.98
CA ASP A 713 45.04 -3.83 68.67
C ASP A 713 43.58 -4.30 68.60
N LEU A 714 42.66 -3.39 68.23
CA LEU A 714 41.23 -3.65 68.13
C LEU A 714 40.85 -4.08 66.69
N SER A 715 40.81 -5.39 66.44
CA SER A 715 40.24 -5.95 65.19
C SER A 715 38.72 -5.79 65.14
N VAL A 716 38.15 -5.74 63.92
CA VAL A 716 36.69 -5.65 63.68
C VAL A 716 35.92 -6.73 64.44
N ASP A 717 36.35 -7.99 64.37
CA ASP A 717 35.66 -9.11 65.03
C ASP A 717 35.60 -8.93 66.56
N ARG A 718 36.69 -8.45 67.17
CA ARG A 718 36.75 -8.17 68.61
C ARG A 718 35.86 -7.00 69.01
N ALA A 719 35.77 -5.97 68.18
CA ALA A 719 34.87 -4.84 68.43
C ALA A 719 33.39 -5.29 68.38
N VAL A 720 33.04 -6.15 67.41
CA VAL A 720 31.69 -6.73 67.31
C VAL A 720 31.35 -7.58 68.53
N LEU A 721 32.25 -8.46 68.96
CA LEU A 721 32.06 -9.28 70.16
C LEU A 721 31.94 -8.44 71.44
N ALA A 722 32.74 -7.38 71.58
CA ALA A 722 32.65 -6.47 72.72
C ALA A 722 31.31 -5.74 72.78
N LEU A 723 30.80 -5.28 71.63
CA LEU A 723 29.48 -4.63 71.55
C LEU A 723 28.35 -5.59 71.93
N GLN A 724 28.41 -6.85 71.50
CA GLN A 724 27.43 -7.87 71.89
C GLN A 724 27.43 -8.10 73.40
N GLU A 725 28.60 -8.23 74.01
CA GLU A 725 28.72 -8.43 75.46
C GLU A 725 28.20 -7.22 76.27
N ILE A 726 28.44 -5.98 75.79
CA ILE A 726 27.86 -4.77 76.40
C ILE A 726 26.33 -4.84 76.42
N VAL A 727 25.70 -5.24 75.31
CA VAL A 727 24.24 -5.36 75.22
C VAL A 727 23.72 -6.40 76.21
N THR A 728 24.36 -7.58 76.28
CA THR A 728 23.93 -8.62 77.24
C THR A 728 24.05 -8.17 78.69
N LEU A 729 25.13 -7.47 79.04
CA LEU A 729 25.30 -6.92 80.39
C LEU A 729 24.26 -5.83 80.69
N GLN A 730 23.93 -4.97 79.72
CA GLN A 730 22.89 -3.95 79.88
C GLN A 730 21.50 -4.55 80.11
N GLU A 731 21.17 -5.67 79.45
CA GLU A 731 19.89 -6.37 79.65
C GLU A 731 19.84 -7.12 81.00
N GLU A 732 20.95 -7.72 81.43
CA GLU A 732 21.02 -8.47 82.69
C GLU A 732 21.03 -7.54 83.93
N THR A 733 21.64 -6.35 83.82
CA THR A 733 21.88 -5.44 84.97
C THR A 733 20.61 -5.05 85.74
N PRO A 734 19.50 -4.61 85.10
CA PRO A 734 18.28 -4.21 85.81
C PRO A 734 17.66 -5.36 86.60
N GLY A 735 17.58 -6.56 86.01
CA GLY A 735 16.99 -7.74 86.65
C GLY A 735 17.72 -8.15 87.92
N ILE A 736 19.06 -7.99 87.96
CA ILE A 736 19.85 -8.22 89.18
C ILE A 736 19.41 -7.28 90.31
N TYR A 737 19.19 -6.00 90.04
CA TYR A 737 18.80 -5.05 91.09
C TYR A 737 17.29 -5.05 91.39
N GLU A 738 16.44 -5.45 90.44
CA GLU A 738 15.02 -5.73 90.70
C GLU A 738 14.85 -6.94 91.63
N ASP A 739 15.62 -8.02 91.41
CA ASP A 739 15.65 -9.18 92.31
C ASP A 739 16.04 -8.75 93.74
N LEU A 740 17.00 -7.82 93.88
CA LEU A 740 17.37 -7.23 95.17
C LEU A 740 16.22 -6.46 95.83
N LEU A 741 15.47 -5.68 95.05
CA LEU A 741 14.33 -4.90 95.52
C LEU A 741 13.13 -5.79 95.90
N HIS A 742 12.99 -6.97 95.30
CA HIS A 742 11.92 -7.91 95.62
C HIS A 742 12.02 -8.44 97.07
N PHE A 743 13.21 -8.49 97.65
CA PHE A 743 13.40 -8.81 99.08
C PHE A 743 12.99 -7.66 100.03
N SER A 744 12.77 -6.45 99.51
CA SER A 744 12.37 -5.25 100.28
C SER A 744 10.85 -5.07 100.35
N MET A 745 10.06 -5.70 99.47
CA MET A 745 8.63 -5.39 99.31
C MET A 745 7.65 -6.36 99.99
N ASP A 746 8.07 -7.51 100.53
CA ASP A 746 7.13 -8.52 101.07
C ASP A 746 7.16 -8.65 102.60
N GLY A 747 6.65 -7.63 103.30
CA GLY A 747 6.50 -7.61 104.75
C GLY A 747 5.14 -7.11 105.25
N ASN A 748 4.01 -7.78 104.92
CA ASN A 748 3.05 -8.37 105.89
C ASN A 748 1.81 -9.04 105.23
N GLY A 749 1.83 -10.38 105.11
CA GLY A 749 0.74 -11.31 105.46
C GLY A 749 -0.62 -11.38 104.72
N LYS A 750 -0.71 -12.31 103.73
CA LYS A 750 -1.84 -13.18 103.29
C LYS A 750 -3.01 -12.64 102.43
N SER A 751 -3.13 -13.32 101.27
CA SER A 751 -4.33 -13.69 100.48
C SER A 751 -5.17 -12.61 99.78
N SER A 752 -4.96 -12.55 98.47
CA SER A 752 -5.90 -12.32 97.36
C SER A 752 -6.92 -11.18 97.42
N ASN A 753 -6.94 -10.47 96.29
CA ASN A 753 -8.07 -9.81 95.66
C ASN A 753 -8.36 -8.34 96.03
N LYS A 754 -7.82 -7.48 95.15
CA LYS A 754 -8.56 -6.56 94.27
C LYS A 754 -9.37 -5.44 94.94
N ARG A 755 -8.91 -4.19 94.78
CA ARG A 755 -9.71 -2.98 94.40
C ARG A 755 -8.79 -1.73 94.32
N PRO A 756 -9.18 -0.62 93.66
CA PRO A 756 -8.96 -0.20 92.24
C PRO A 756 -8.08 1.11 92.17
N PRO A 757 -7.96 1.91 91.08
CA PRO A 757 -7.98 1.72 89.62
C PRO A 757 -6.84 2.49 88.85
N LEU A 758 -6.89 2.41 87.51
CA LEU A 758 -6.29 3.29 86.48
C LEU A 758 -4.76 3.22 86.27
N ILE A 759 -4.33 2.57 85.17
CA ILE A 759 -3.31 3.09 84.23
C ILE A 759 -3.42 2.32 82.90
N ARG A 760 -3.44 3.09 81.79
CA ARG A 760 -3.54 2.64 80.40
C ARG A 760 -2.14 2.36 79.80
N GLN A 761 -2.11 1.34 78.92
CA GLN A 761 -1.18 1.05 77.81
C GLN A 761 0.19 0.42 78.18
N ASN A 762 0.33 -0.91 78.04
CA ASN A 762 0.75 -1.69 76.83
C ASN A 762 2.28 -1.68 76.66
N SER A 763 3.06 -2.75 76.47
CA SER A 763 2.87 -4.20 76.23
C SER A 763 4.28 -4.80 76.25
N LEU A 764 4.52 -6.01 76.78
CA LEU A 764 5.65 -6.88 76.36
C LEU A 764 5.39 -8.35 76.78
N CYS A 765 5.45 -9.25 75.78
CA CYS A 765 5.82 -10.69 75.77
C CYS A 765 5.14 -11.66 76.79
N VAL A 766 4.74 -12.89 76.47
CA VAL A 766 5.53 -14.07 76.03
C VAL A 766 4.54 -15.16 75.55
N SER A 767 4.95 -16.06 74.63
CA SER A 767 4.53 -17.48 74.72
C SER A 767 5.44 -18.48 73.99
N PRO A 768 5.49 -19.75 74.44
CA PRO A 768 6.31 -20.85 73.91
C PRO A 768 5.53 -21.87 73.05
N LYS A 769 6.22 -22.97 72.68
CA LYS A 769 5.94 -24.02 71.67
C LYS A 769 4.60 -24.80 71.75
N LEU A 770 4.30 -25.41 70.57
CA LEU A 770 3.53 -26.63 70.24
C LEU A 770 2.09 -26.49 69.70
N GLY A 771 1.85 -27.16 68.55
CA GLY A 771 0.54 -27.56 68.04
C GLY A 771 -0.02 -26.63 66.95
N VAL A 772 -0.39 -27.21 65.81
CA VAL A 772 -1.08 -26.54 64.69
C VAL A 772 -2.42 -25.95 65.17
N PRO A 773 -2.78 -24.70 64.77
CA PRO A 773 -4.20 -24.39 64.70
C PRO A 773 -4.63 -23.49 63.54
N ARG A 774 -5.92 -23.64 63.24
CA ARG A 774 -6.78 -22.84 62.38
C ARG A 774 -7.07 -21.45 63.01
N ASP A 775 -7.55 -20.51 62.20
CA ASP A 775 -7.92 -19.14 62.58
C ASP A 775 -9.06 -19.09 63.63
N PRO A 776 -8.87 -18.47 64.82
CA PRO A 776 -9.86 -18.41 65.89
C PRO A 776 -10.97 -17.35 65.74
N GLN A 777 -10.98 -16.50 64.71
CA GLN A 777 -12.05 -15.48 64.57
C GLN A 777 -12.94 -15.61 63.33
N THR A 778 -12.60 -16.49 62.38
CA THR A 778 -13.48 -16.77 61.21
C THR A 778 -13.65 -18.25 60.86
N GLY A 779 -12.96 -19.18 61.52
CA GLY A 779 -13.14 -20.63 61.31
C GLY A 779 -12.83 -21.12 59.89
N LYS A 780 -12.20 -20.31 59.03
CA LYS A 780 -11.88 -20.70 57.65
C LYS A 780 -10.50 -21.38 57.57
N ALA A 781 -10.43 -22.40 56.72
CA ALA A 781 -9.24 -23.21 56.48
C ALA A 781 -8.09 -22.38 55.88
N VAL A 782 -6.85 -22.77 56.21
CA VAL A 782 -5.61 -22.25 55.63
C VAL A 782 -5.71 -22.32 54.11
N GLN A 783 -5.69 -21.15 53.48
CA GLN A 783 -5.45 -21.04 52.05
C GLN A 783 -3.94 -21.17 51.87
N GLU A 784 -3.49 -22.24 51.20
CA GLU A 784 -2.10 -22.38 50.77
C GLU A 784 -1.67 -21.08 50.06
N LYS A 785 -0.69 -20.38 50.66
CA LYS A 785 -0.05 -19.26 49.97
C LYS A 785 0.57 -19.85 48.72
N ASN A 786 0.10 -19.38 47.55
CA ASN A 786 0.59 -19.86 46.27
C ASN A 786 2.13 -19.79 46.27
N ALA A 787 2.78 -20.95 46.30
CA ALA A 787 4.23 -21.06 46.41
C ALA A 787 4.93 -20.30 45.29
N TYR A 788 4.30 -20.23 44.11
CA TYR A 788 4.75 -19.45 42.97
C TYR A 788 4.74 -17.94 43.27
N ALA A 789 3.66 -17.43 43.86
CA ALA A 789 3.58 -16.01 44.24
C ALA A 789 4.61 -15.64 45.31
N VAL A 790 4.86 -16.54 46.27
CA VAL A 790 5.90 -16.36 47.30
C VAL A 790 7.30 -16.41 46.70
N SER A 791 7.55 -17.28 45.70
CA SER A 791 8.85 -17.32 45.01
C SER A 791 9.09 -16.08 44.15
N VAL A 792 8.06 -15.56 43.46
CA VAL A 792 8.15 -14.32 42.70
C VAL A 792 8.44 -13.15 43.63
N TRP A 793 7.73 -13.04 44.76
CA TRP A 793 7.98 -11.99 45.75
C TRP A 793 9.40 -12.06 46.32
N ARG A 794 9.88 -13.27 46.66
CA ARG A 794 11.26 -13.47 47.15
C ARG A 794 12.29 -13.07 46.08
N ARG A 795 12.05 -13.38 44.81
CA ARG A 795 12.97 -13.03 43.71
C ARG A 795 13.01 -11.53 43.43
N VAL A 796 11.86 -10.87 43.42
CA VAL A 796 11.78 -9.39 43.30
C VAL A 796 12.51 -8.73 44.47
N ARG A 797 12.32 -9.25 45.69
CA ARG A 797 13.01 -8.74 46.88
C ARG A 797 14.53 -8.90 46.77
N MET A 798 15.04 -10.04 46.30
CA MET A 798 16.48 -10.25 46.11
C MET A 798 17.07 -9.27 45.09
N LYS A 799 16.37 -9.01 43.97
CA LYS A 799 16.78 -7.99 42.98
C LYS A 799 16.88 -6.59 43.60
N LEU A 800 15.85 -6.18 44.34
CA LEU A 800 15.81 -4.85 44.98
C LEU A 800 16.80 -4.70 46.14
N GLU A 801 17.11 -5.79 46.84
CA GLU A 801 18.07 -5.78 47.95
C GLU A 801 19.53 -5.87 47.49
N GLY A 802 19.81 -6.02 46.19
CA GLY A 802 21.17 -6.13 45.67
C GLY A 802 21.73 -7.56 45.64
N ARG A 803 20.90 -8.59 45.85
CA ARG A 803 21.33 -9.99 46.09
C ARG A 803 20.99 -10.95 44.94
N ASP A 804 20.89 -10.43 43.72
CA ASP A 804 20.67 -11.18 42.48
C ASP A 804 21.71 -10.62 41.48
N PRO A 805 22.64 -11.43 40.93
CA PRO A 805 22.62 -12.90 40.84
C PRO A 805 23.16 -13.68 42.06
N ASP A 806 23.96 -13.08 42.94
CA ASP A 806 24.57 -13.76 44.09
C ASP A 806 23.80 -13.51 45.40
N PRO A 807 23.20 -14.54 46.04
CA PRO A 807 22.50 -14.40 47.32
C PRO A 807 23.40 -13.99 48.51
N GLY A 808 24.70 -14.28 48.41
CA GLY A 808 25.69 -14.06 49.47
C GLY A 808 26.30 -12.66 49.47
N GLY A 809 26.30 -11.98 48.32
CA GLY A 809 26.83 -10.62 48.14
C GLY A 809 25.73 -9.57 47.98
N LYS A 810 26.01 -8.33 48.39
CA LYS A 810 25.14 -7.18 48.09
C LYS A 810 25.80 -6.32 47.02
N CYS A 811 25.39 -6.49 45.77
CA CYS A 811 25.84 -5.69 44.63
C CYS A 811 25.40 -4.24 44.79
N THR A 812 26.24 -3.32 44.32
CA THR A 812 25.87 -1.92 44.14
C THR A 812 24.92 -1.76 42.94
N VAL A 813 24.20 -0.64 42.87
CA VAL A 813 23.32 -0.35 41.74
C VAL A 813 24.07 -0.37 40.41
N GLN A 814 25.32 0.13 40.40
CA GLN A 814 26.14 0.17 39.20
C GLN A 814 26.54 -1.24 38.74
N GLU A 815 27.01 -2.09 39.66
CA GLU A 815 27.33 -3.51 39.35
C GLU A 815 26.10 -4.28 38.85
N GLN A 816 24.91 -4.02 39.41
CA GLN A 816 23.68 -4.66 38.93
C GLN A 816 23.28 -4.21 37.52
N VAL A 817 23.47 -2.93 37.20
CA VAL A 817 23.19 -2.38 35.86
C VAL A 817 24.19 -2.93 34.84
N ASP A 818 25.48 -2.92 35.16
CA ASP A 818 26.53 -3.42 34.28
C ASP A 818 26.34 -4.92 34.01
N TRP A 819 26.03 -5.71 35.05
CA TRP A 819 25.72 -7.13 34.90
C TRP A 819 24.47 -7.36 34.03
N ALA A 820 23.38 -6.61 34.26
CA ALA A 820 22.16 -6.76 33.49
C ALA A 820 22.32 -6.39 32.00
N ILE A 821 23.09 -5.35 31.70
CA ILE A 821 23.39 -4.95 30.32
C ILE A 821 24.23 -6.03 29.64
N ASN A 822 25.29 -6.52 30.29
CA ASN A 822 26.17 -7.55 29.73
C ASN A 822 25.42 -8.85 29.42
N GLU A 823 24.52 -9.30 30.31
CA GLU A 823 23.68 -10.48 30.04
C GLU A 823 22.68 -10.26 28.90
N ALA A 824 22.11 -9.06 28.79
CA ALA A 824 21.12 -8.73 27.76
C ALA A 824 21.73 -8.51 26.37
N THR A 825 22.99 -8.08 26.29
CA THR A 825 23.72 -7.83 25.02
C THR A 825 24.65 -8.97 24.64
N SER A 826 24.76 -10.02 25.46
CA SER A 826 25.56 -11.20 25.16
C SER A 826 25.04 -11.92 23.92
N LEU A 827 25.89 -12.04 22.90
CA LEU A 827 25.58 -12.77 21.66
C LEU A 827 25.27 -14.25 21.92
N GLU A 828 25.91 -14.85 22.93
CA GLU A 828 25.67 -16.23 23.33
C GLU A 828 24.24 -16.41 23.88
N ASN A 829 23.75 -15.44 24.67
CA ASN A 829 22.39 -15.46 25.19
C ASN A 829 21.36 -15.16 24.09
N LEU A 830 21.65 -14.19 23.22
CA LEU A 830 20.75 -13.79 22.12
C LEU A 830 20.58 -14.91 21.08
N ALA A 831 21.63 -15.67 20.78
CA ALA A 831 21.58 -16.79 19.84
C ALA A 831 20.75 -17.98 20.33
N LEU A 832 20.49 -18.08 21.65
CA LEU A 832 19.70 -19.16 22.26
C LEU A 832 18.21 -18.82 22.40
N LEU A 833 17.79 -17.62 22.00
CA LEU A 833 16.40 -17.22 22.04
C LEU A 833 15.58 -17.91 20.94
N TYR A 834 14.30 -18.12 21.24
CA TYR A 834 13.34 -18.64 20.27
C TYR A 834 13.28 -17.75 19.02
N GLU A 835 13.22 -18.34 17.82
CA GLU A 835 13.30 -17.62 16.54
C GLU A 835 12.27 -16.48 16.42
N GLY A 836 11.07 -16.64 17.01
CA GLY A 836 10.03 -15.61 17.01
C GLY A 836 10.33 -14.37 17.87
N TRP A 837 11.41 -14.37 18.66
CA TRP A 837 11.93 -13.20 19.36
C TRP A 837 12.78 -12.29 18.47
N THR A 838 13.18 -12.77 17.28
CA THR A 838 13.97 -12.04 16.27
C THR A 838 15.14 -11.24 16.86
N PRO A 839 16.05 -11.86 17.64
CA PRO A 839 17.14 -11.16 18.33
C PRO A 839 18.19 -10.50 17.40
N TRP A 840 18.11 -10.76 16.09
CA TRP A 840 18.98 -10.21 15.05
C TRP A 840 18.42 -8.97 14.34
N VAL A 841 17.23 -8.50 14.72
CA VAL A 841 16.55 -7.29 14.21
C VAL A 841 16.48 -6.28 15.33
#